data_AF-A0AAD8DLK7-F1
#
_entry.id   AF-A0AAD8DLK7-F1
#
_cell.length_a   1.000
_cell.length_b   1.000
_cell.length_c   1.000
_cell.angle_alpha   90.00
_cell.angle_beta   90.00
_cell.angle_gamma   90.00
#
_symmetry.space_group_name_H-M   'P 1'
#
loop_
_entity.id
_entity.type
_entity.pdbx_description
1 polymer ?
#
loop_
_entity_poly.entity_id
_entity_poly.type
_entity_poly.pdbx_seq_one_letter_code
_entity_poly.pdbx_strand_id
1 'polypeptide(L)'
;MLSMSDINKNITIYYQNCRGIRTKLQQLLTNILMNTYEVIILTETWLTPEIYDSEFIDQRYSVYRCDRDRTATNKKDGGGVLIAILRTLKPSELSFSLFQHRDLSCNHIEHVMVELPSSVNTKRHIVSAAYIPPKTSSLVYSKHFELLQEVLGHPNVDNFYIVGDYNLPEANWIASSPTHTLKIATLHPGAPSDCVNLNNLMSLLGAFQFNNVANDKSKILDLIISNNPCTVSPTLSTLLPVDLYHPALICDTCLNVKITPMSKTPLHKYNFHKANFDNINNNIQQLNWSELLCPLKSEEAVVKFYSELEVIIKQDTPIARPRTVSYPVWFSRAIITISKKKQKAWVKWKKYGSISDYETFANYRKQFKNLCHKCFISYIGSVEDNLTKNIKHFWTYISNRKDKPGIPCKLQYKNTETNDPSVACNMFSDFFNSVYEPASPLLSQWQPPRDHNALHDVSICDLSFSEVEILKELKSLDLAKGPGPDGLTPYFLKNTASTICKPLFIIYNKCISEGVVPTQWKHAYIIPVHKSGSKRNVEHYRPISILSVLSKLFEKLVHNGIYPVLHNIIIQQQHGFVKRRSTNTNLLLFSSFLFDSVDDRVQVDAVYTDFCKAFDKVDHEILLNKISFNGIRGNLLRWFASYITNRSQRVVINGHKSNIAQVTSGVPQGSILGPLLFILYINDITQCFRNTKFLLYADDLKVYRPIQQANDCLLLQQDLDRLSSYCQKNKLHLSLPKCNFINFTKNKIVIKYIYTLRCPSA
;
A
#
# COMPACT_ATOMS: atom_id res chain seq x y z
N MET A 1 -21.72 25.12 8.28
CA MET A 1 -21.55 24.74 6.86
C MET A 1 -21.24 26.01 6.09
N LEU A 2 -20.00 26.18 5.63
CA LEU A 2 -19.67 27.14 4.56
C LEU A 2 -19.54 26.28 3.31
N SER A 3 -20.31 26.58 2.27
CA SER A 3 -20.17 25.94 0.96
C SER A 3 -18.71 26.07 0.53
N MET A 4 -18.07 24.93 0.25
CA MET A 4 -16.74 24.90 -0.35
C MET A 4 -16.90 25.32 -1.81
N SER A 5 -16.81 26.62 -2.08
CA SER A 5 -16.73 27.12 -3.45
C SER A 5 -15.39 26.71 -4.05
N ASP A 6 -15.43 26.14 -5.26
CA ASP A 6 -14.25 25.91 -6.09
C ASP A 6 -13.56 27.26 -6.36
N ILE A 7 -12.24 27.31 -6.15
CA ILE A 7 -11.44 28.52 -6.40
C ILE A 7 -10.68 28.30 -7.71
N ASN A 8 -10.94 29.15 -8.71
CA ASN A 8 -10.10 29.22 -9.90
C ASN A 8 -8.78 29.93 -9.55
N LYS A 9 -7.65 29.32 -9.91
CA LYS A 9 -6.32 29.87 -9.65
C LYS A 9 -5.40 29.62 -10.84
N ASN A 10 -4.66 30.66 -11.24
CA ASN A 10 -3.55 30.54 -12.18
C ASN A 10 -2.48 29.59 -11.63
N ILE A 11 -1.91 28.78 -12.53
CA ILE A 11 -0.88 27.78 -12.21
C ILE A 11 0.51 28.39 -12.44
N THR A 12 1.40 28.23 -11.46
CA THR A 12 2.82 28.56 -11.63
C THR A 12 3.60 27.27 -11.93
N ILE A 13 4.31 27.26 -13.06
CA ILE A 13 5.22 26.17 -13.47
C ILE A 13 6.65 26.57 -13.13
N TYR A 14 7.33 25.77 -12.31
CA TYR A 14 8.77 25.87 -12.09
C TYR A 14 9.50 24.96 -13.07
N TYR A 15 10.54 25.46 -13.74
CA TYR A 15 11.38 24.68 -14.63
C TYR A 15 12.87 24.82 -14.28
N GLN A 16 13.60 23.70 -14.30
CA GLN A 16 15.05 23.70 -14.18
C GLN A 16 15.69 22.48 -14.84
N ASN A 17 16.68 22.70 -15.72
CA ASN A 17 17.64 21.66 -16.09
C ASN A 17 18.62 21.45 -14.94
N CYS A 18 18.70 20.22 -14.44
CA CYS A 18 19.34 19.92 -13.16
C CYS A 18 20.75 19.33 -13.26
N ARG A 19 21.13 18.83 -14.45
CA ARG A 19 22.39 18.11 -14.72
C ARG A 19 22.76 17.12 -13.61
N GLY A 20 21.81 16.25 -13.29
CA GLY A 20 21.91 15.23 -12.26
C GLY A 20 21.45 15.70 -10.87
N ILE A 21 20.48 14.97 -10.32
CA ILE A 21 19.93 15.22 -8.98
C ILE A 21 20.28 14.17 -7.92
N ARG A 22 20.93 13.06 -8.29
CA ARG A 22 21.22 11.93 -7.39
C ARG A 22 21.98 12.33 -6.11
N THR A 23 22.92 13.27 -6.21
CA THR A 23 23.69 13.78 -5.04
C THR A 23 23.01 14.92 -4.31
N LYS A 24 21.86 15.41 -4.81
CA LYS A 24 21.17 16.62 -4.36
C LYS A 24 19.73 16.35 -3.90
N LEU A 25 19.32 15.09 -3.78
CA LEU A 25 17.94 14.68 -3.46
C LEU A 25 17.41 15.31 -2.16
N GLN A 26 18.23 15.34 -1.11
CA GLN A 26 17.83 15.94 0.17
C GLN A 26 17.68 17.47 0.07
N GLN A 27 18.56 18.12 -0.70
CA GLN A 27 18.47 19.55 -0.94
C GLN A 27 17.19 19.88 -1.72
N LEU A 28 16.88 19.10 -2.76
CA LEU A 28 15.65 19.22 -3.55
C LEU A 28 14.42 19.07 -2.66
N LEU A 29 14.33 17.99 -1.86
CA LEU A 29 13.21 17.76 -0.96
C LEU A 29 13.02 18.92 0.03
N THR A 30 14.11 19.36 0.65
CA THR A 30 14.07 20.50 1.59
C THR A 30 13.60 21.77 0.90
N ASN A 31 14.04 22.01 -0.34
CA ASN A 31 13.66 23.18 -1.12
C ASN A 31 12.19 23.13 -1.59
N ILE A 32 11.66 21.96 -1.95
CA ILE A 32 10.22 21.76 -2.27
C ILE A 32 9.35 21.93 -1.02
N LEU A 33 9.82 21.48 0.14
CA LEU A 33 9.15 21.77 1.41
C LEU A 33 9.21 23.27 1.75
N MET A 34 10.23 23.98 1.24
CA MET A 34 10.37 25.42 1.42
C MET A 34 9.54 26.27 0.46
N ASN A 35 9.38 25.84 -0.79
CA ASN A 35 8.73 26.58 -1.87
C ASN A 35 7.62 25.72 -2.48
N THR A 36 6.40 26.25 -2.55
CA THR A 36 5.28 25.54 -3.18
C THR A 36 5.06 26.08 -4.58
N TYR A 37 5.38 25.25 -5.57
CA TYR A 37 5.00 25.45 -6.97
C TYR A 37 3.86 24.50 -7.31
N GLU A 38 2.89 24.93 -8.11
CA GLU A 38 1.80 24.06 -8.54
C GLU A 38 2.29 22.91 -9.42
N VAL A 39 3.25 23.21 -10.30
CA VAL A 39 3.92 22.27 -11.20
C VAL A 39 5.43 22.48 -11.12
N ILE A 40 6.19 21.40 -11.02
CA ILE A 40 7.66 21.37 -11.03
C ILE A 40 8.10 20.48 -12.18
N ILE A 41 8.88 21.03 -13.11
CA ILE A 41 9.43 20.33 -14.26
C ILE A 41 10.96 20.34 -14.13
N LEU A 42 11.56 19.15 -14.15
CA LEU A 42 13.01 18.96 -14.09
C LEU A 42 13.47 18.14 -15.30
N THR A 43 14.50 18.62 -15.99
CA THR A 43 15.19 17.90 -17.07
C THR A 43 16.60 17.53 -16.62
N GLU A 44 17.20 16.53 -17.29
CA GLU A 44 18.48 15.94 -16.90
C GLU A 44 18.51 15.48 -15.45
N THR A 45 17.51 14.70 -15.05
CA THR A 45 17.40 14.22 -13.67
C THR A 45 18.48 13.18 -13.33
N TRP A 46 18.88 12.37 -14.31
CA TRP A 46 19.80 11.22 -14.17
C TRP A 46 19.32 10.21 -13.12
N LEU A 47 18.02 10.15 -12.89
CA LEU A 47 17.40 9.17 -12.01
C LEU A 47 17.43 7.77 -12.64
N THR A 48 17.22 6.77 -11.80
CA THR A 48 17.05 5.38 -12.21
C THR A 48 15.79 4.82 -11.54
N PRO A 49 15.18 3.73 -12.08
CA PRO A 49 14.04 3.07 -11.46
C PRO A 49 14.26 2.60 -10.01
N GLU A 50 15.53 2.53 -9.56
CA GLU A 50 15.92 2.18 -8.19
C GLU A 50 15.69 3.31 -7.18
N ILE A 51 15.60 4.57 -7.64
CA ILE A 51 15.35 5.73 -6.78
C ILE A 51 13.86 6.01 -6.73
N TYR A 52 13.26 5.93 -5.55
CA TYR A 52 11.82 6.17 -5.38
C TYR A 52 11.49 7.66 -5.36
N ASP A 53 10.30 8.03 -5.82
CA ASP A 53 9.87 9.43 -5.88
C ASP A 53 9.81 10.08 -4.50
N SER A 54 9.42 9.29 -3.48
CA SER A 54 9.32 9.77 -2.10
C SER A 54 10.66 10.11 -1.44
N GLU A 55 11.80 9.79 -2.08
CA GLU A 55 13.13 10.17 -1.59
C GLU A 55 13.45 11.65 -1.82
N PHE A 56 12.82 12.28 -2.81
CA PHE A 56 13.17 13.64 -3.23
C PHE A 56 11.97 14.57 -3.47
N ILE A 57 10.75 14.04 -3.51
CA ILE A 57 9.51 14.83 -3.60
C ILE A 57 8.54 14.44 -2.47
N ASP A 58 7.92 15.44 -1.85
CA ASP A 58 6.95 15.20 -0.77
C ASP A 58 5.56 14.81 -1.29
N GLN A 59 4.75 14.23 -0.41
CA GLN A 59 3.46 13.61 -0.75
C GLN A 59 2.40 14.58 -1.28
N ARG A 60 2.61 15.90 -1.22
CA ARG A 60 1.70 16.87 -1.84
C ARG A 60 1.67 16.75 -3.35
N TYR A 61 2.69 16.14 -3.96
CA TYR A 61 2.82 16.00 -5.41
C TYR A 61 2.51 14.57 -5.90
N SER A 62 1.95 14.49 -7.11
CA SER A 62 2.03 13.32 -7.97
C SER A 62 3.23 13.51 -8.90
N VAL A 63 4.04 12.47 -9.05
CA VAL A 63 5.27 12.50 -9.86
C VAL A 63 5.08 11.62 -11.09
N TYR A 64 5.48 12.15 -12.24
CA TYR A 64 5.47 11.50 -13.55
C TYR A 64 6.86 11.71 -14.14
N ARG A 65 7.58 10.64 -14.48
CA ARG A 65 8.96 10.75 -14.95
C ARG A 65 9.29 9.71 -16.02
N CYS A 66 10.22 10.05 -16.89
CA CYS A 66 10.82 9.15 -17.86
C CYS A 66 12.32 9.12 -17.55
N ASP A 67 12.80 8.00 -17.02
CA ASP A 67 14.22 7.78 -16.73
C ASP A 67 14.92 7.25 -17.99
N ARG A 68 16.17 7.66 -18.22
CA ARG A 68 16.94 7.18 -19.38
C ARG A 68 17.23 5.68 -19.27
N ASP A 69 16.95 4.96 -20.35
CA ASP A 69 17.41 3.59 -20.52
C ASP A 69 18.91 3.55 -20.85
N ARG A 70 19.72 3.15 -19.85
CA ARG A 70 21.17 3.05 -19.97
C ARG A 70 21.61 1.91 -20.87
N THR A 71 20.80 0.86 -21.00
CA THR A 71 21.11 -0.31 -21.83
C THR A 71 20.89 -0.01 -23.30
N ALA A 72 19.84 0.75 -23.64
CA ALA A 72 19.55 1.15 -25.00
C ALA A 72 20.51 2.25 -25.52
N THR A 73 21.01 3.12 -24.65
CA THR A 73 21.77 4.32 -25.05
C THR A 73 23.29 4.21 -24.94
N ASN A 74 23.84 3.15 -24.34
CA ASN A 74 25.27 2.97 -24.04
C ASN A 74 25.92 4.15 -23.28
N LYS A 75 25.13 5.03 -22.67
CA LYS A 75 25.59 6.19 -21.88
C LYS A 75 25.37 5.93 -20.39
N LYS A 76 26.41 6.18 -19.58
CA LYS A 76 26.34 6.02 -18.11
C LYS A 76 25.64 7.19 -17.42
N ASP A 77 25.71 8.39 -18.00
CA ASP A 77 25.21 9.64 -17.45
C ASP A 77 24.39 10.46 -18.47
N GLY A 78 23.62 11.45 -18.01
CA GLY A 78 22.80 12.32 -18.86
C GLY A 78 21.32 11.90 -18.94
N GLY A 79 20.44 12.88 -19.19
CA GLY A 79 19.04 12.64 -19.58
C GLY A 79 18.03 12.36 -18.46
N GLY A 80 16.81 12.06 -18.88
CA GLY A 80 15.65 11.88 -18.01
C GLY A 80 14.88 13.17 -17.74
N VAL A 81 13.56 13.03 -17.63
CA VAL A 81 12.62 14.14 -17.38
C VAL A 81 11.64 13.79 -16.27
N LEU A 82 11.19 14.81 -15.54
CA LEU A 82 10.26 14.66 -14.44
C LEU A 82 9.28 15.83 -14.38
N ILE A 83 8.00 15.52 -14.19
CA ILE A 83 6.93 16.45 -13.87
C ILE A 83 6.35 16.06 -12.50
N ALA A 84 6.37 16.98 -11.54
CA ALA A 84 5.68 16.85 -10.27
C ALA A 84 4.57 17.89 -10.15
N ILE A 85 3.33 17.44 -9.96
CA ILE A 85 2.14 18.29 -9.90
C ILE A 85 1.43 18.13 -8.56
N LEU A 86 0.97 19.23 -7.95
CA LEU A 86 0.17 19.17 -6.73
C LEU A 86 -1.07 18.29 -6.92
N ARG A 87 -1.28 17.32 -6.01
CA ARG A 87 -2.41 16.37 -6.05
C ARG A 87 -3.78 17.05 -6.03
N THR A 88 -3.87 18.26 -5.49
CA THR A 88 -5.10 19.08 -5.48
C THR A 88 -5.56 19.48 -6.88
N LEU A 89 -4.67 19.42 -7.87
CA LEU A 89 -4.99 19.65 -9.28
C LEU A 89 -5.47 18.38 -10.01
N LYS A 90 -5.52 17.23 -9.32
CA LYS A 90 -5.95 15.92 -9.86
C LYS A 90 -5.28 15.57 -11.21
N PRO A 91 -3.93 15.57 -11.27
CA PRO A 91 -3.24 15.18 -12.49
C PRO A 91 -3.51 13.71 -12.84
N SER A 92 -3.57 13.42 -14.14
CA SER A 92 -3.64 12.06 -14.68
C SER A 92 -2.54 11.84 -15.72
N GLU A 93 -2.00 10.62 -15.74
CA GLU A 93 -1.11 10.21 -16.84
C GLU A 93 -1.94 10.10 -18.12
N LEU A 94 -1.43 10.64 -19.23
CA LEU A 94 -2.11 10.56 -20.51
C LEU A 94 -2.09 9.11 -21.00
N SER A 95 -3.27 8.47 -21.13
CA SER A 95 -3.37 7.10 -21.64
C SER A 95 -3.33 7.11 -23.16
N PHE A 96 -2.23 6.60 -23.74
CA PHE A 96 -2.06 6.46 -25.20
C PHE A 96 -3.13 5.58 -25.86
N SER A 97 -3.90 4.80 -25.08
CA SER A 97 -5.00 3.96 -25.58
C SER A 97 -6.14 4.73 -26.26
N LEU A 98 -6.23 6.05 -26.07
CA LEU A 98 -7.19 6.91 -26.78
C LEU A 98 -6.72 7.30 -28.19
N PHE A 99 -5.42 7.13 -28.49
CA PHE A 99 -4.81 7.45 -29.77
C PHE A 99 -4.53 6.13 -30.50
N GLN A 100 -5.55 5.63 -31.19
CA GLN A 100 -5.40 4.45 -32.05
C GLN A 100 -4.58 4.83 -33.29
N HIS A 101 -3.63 3.96 -33.63
CA HIS A 101 -2.84 3.94 -34.87
C HIS A 101 -1.59 4.82 -34.93
N ARG A 102 -0.47 4.32 -34.38
CA ARG A 102 0.84 4.15 -35.05
C ARG A 102 1.91 3.82 -34.01
N ASP A 103 2.93 3.07 -34.42
CA ASP A 103 4.09 2.71 -33.61
C ASP A 103 5.01 3.95 -33.43
N LEU A 104 4.55 4.90 -32.61
CA LEU A 104 5.17 6.22 -32.38
C LEU A 104 6.13 6.23 -31.17
N SER A 105 6.64 5.07 -30.76
CA SER A 105 7.61 4.97 -29.66
C SER A 105 8.95 5.58 -30.09
N CYS A 106 9.21 6.82 -29.68
CA CYS A 106 10.47 7.50 -29.91
C CYS A 106 11.46 7.17 -28.78
N ASN A 107 12.05 5.97 -28.82
CA ASN A 107 12.96 5.45 -27.76
C ASN A 107 14.23 6.29 -27.50
N HIS A 108 14.41 7.41 -28.21
CA HIS A 108 15.57 8.29 -28.13
C HIS A 108 15.27 9.66 -27.50
N ILE A 109 14.01 9.94 -27.15
CA ILE A 109 13.59 11.18 -26.50
C ILE A 109 13.01 10.84 -25.13
N GLU A 110 13.50 11.50 -24.08
CA GLU A 110 12.89 11.43 -22.77
C GLU A 110 11.74 12.44 -22.67
N HIS A 111 10.51 11.93 -22.59
CA HIS A 111 9.30 12.74 -22.68
C HIS A 111 8.22 12.26 -21.72
N VAL A 112 7.51 13.20 -21.10
CA VAL A 112 6.37 12.94 -20.21
C VAL A 112 5.27 13.95 -20.51
N MET A 113 4.04 13.47 -20.63
CA MET A 113 2.83 14.28 -20.75
C MET A 113 1.86 13.97 -19.61
N VAL A 114 1.38 15.02 -18.95
CA VAL A 114 0.43 14.93 -17.84
C VAL A 114 -0.80 15.77 -18.18
N GLU A 115 -1.95 15.17 -17.97
CA GLU A 115 -3.25 15.80 -18.18
C GLU A 115 -3.72 16.48 -16.90
N LEU A 116 -4.29 17.69 -17.05
CA LEU A 116 -4.97 18.44 -15.99
C LEU A 116 -6.45 18.68 -16.39
N PRO A 117 -7.39 18.51 -15.46
CA PRO A 117 -8.80 18.75 -15.73
C PRO A 117 -9.05 20.25 -15.98
N SER A 118 -9.82 20.56 -17.03
CA SER A 118 -10.30 21.93 -17.25
C SER A 118 -11.46 22.28 -16.30
N SER A 119 -11.65 23.58 -16.09
CA SER A 119 -12.87 24.09 -15.45
C SER A 119 -14.14 23.80 -16.26
N VAL A 120 -14.01 23.61 -17.59
CA VAL A 120 -15.08 23.14 -18.48
C VAL A 120 -15.03 21.61 -18.55
N ASN A 121 -16.12 20.94 -18.15
CA ASN A 121 -16.15 19.48 -17.86
C ASN A 121 -15.81 18.56 -19.03
N THR A 122 -15.65 19.09 -20.25
CA THR A 122 -15.42 18.34 -21.49
C THR A 122 -14.02 18.51 -22.08
N LYS A 123 -13.23 19.48 -21.60
CA LYS A 123 -11.88 19.75 -22.14
C LYS A 123 -10.77 19.50 -21.12
N ARG A 124 -9.53 19.42 -21.59
CA ARG A 124 -8.35 19.05 -20.80
C ARG A 124 -7.17 19.95 -21.11
N HIS A 125 -6.33 20.22 -20.12
CA HIS A 125 -5.06 20.90 -20.32
C HIS A 125 -3.91 19.90 -20.29
N ILE A 126 -2.85 20.14 -21.06
CA ILE A 126 -1.69 19.24 -21.13
C ILE A 126 -0.43 19.97 -20.67
N VAL A 127 0.32 19.35 -19.76
CA VAL A 127 1.67 19.80 -19.40
C VAL A 127 2.66 18.74 -19.85
N SER A 128 3.64 19.14 -20.65
CA SER A 128 4.61 18.25 -21.29
C SER A 128 6.03 18.66 -20.93
N ALA A 129 6.87 17.69 -20.62
CA ALA A 129 8.29 17.85 -20.35
C ALA A 129 9.10 16.99 -21.30
N ALA A 130 10.04 17.59 -22.02
CA ALA A 130 10.91 16.87 -22.96
C ALA A 130 12.39 17.21 -22.75
N TYR A 131 13.23 16.22 -22.95
CA TYR A 131 14.67 16.40 -23.09
C TYR A 131 15.10 15.66 -24.36
N ILE A 132 15.75 16.38 -25.27
CA ILE A 132 16.28 15.79 -26.50
C ILE A 132 17.81 15.88 -26.41
N PRO A 133 18.55 14.76 -26.49
CA PRO A 133 20.00 14.79 -26.42
C PRO A 133 20.63 15.63 -27.56
N PRO A 134 21.80 16.24 -27.34
CA PRO A 134 22.53 16.93 -28.41
C PRO A 134 22.95 15.95 -29.51
N LYS A 135 23.03 16.44 -30.76
CA LYS A 135 23.35 15.66 -31.97
C LYS A 135 22.31 14.57 -32.32
N THR A 136 21.06 14.76 -31.92
CA THR A 136 19.94 13.90 -32.33
C THR A 136 19.63 14.08 -33.82
N SER A 137 19.26 13.01 -34.52
CA SER A 137 18.96 13.06 -35.94
C SER A 137 17.62 13.73 -36.23
N SER A 138 17.50 14.37 -37.39
CA SER A 138 16.29 15.10 -37.77
C SER A 138 15.04 14.23 -37.88
N LEU A 139 15.20 12.94 -38.21
CA LEU A 139 14.10 11.97 -38.23
C LEU A 139 13.45 11.81 -36.84
N VAL A 140 14.24 11.88 -35.78
CA VAL A 140 13.75 11.74 -34.39
C VAL A 140 12.95 12.98 -33.97
N TYR A 141 13.40 14.18 -34.37
CA TYR A 141 12.63 15.41 -34.19
C TYR A 141 11.30 15.36 -34.96
N SER A 142 11.31 14.95 -36.24
CA SER A 142 10.08 14.83 -37.03
C SER A 142 9.04 13.92 -36.39
N LYS A 143 9.44 12.71 -35.97
CA LYS A 143 8.54 11.77 -35.28
C LYS A 143 7.98 12.34 -33.98
N HIS A 144 8.80 13.07 -33.22
CA HIS A 144 8.35 13.75 -32.00
C HIS A 144 7.33 14.83 -32.29
N PHE A 145 7.55 15.64 -33.31
CA PHE A 145 6.63 16.71 -33.69
C PHE A 145 5.31 16.16 -34.25
N GLU A 146 5.34 15.05 -35.00
CA GLU A 146 4.14 14.31 -35.42
C GLU A 146 3.32 13.82 -34.21
N LEU A 147 3.98 13.24 -33.20
CA LEU A 147 3.33 12.83 -31.96
C LEU A 147 2.69 14.02 -31.21
N LEU A 148 3.44 15.13 -31.08
CA LEU A 148 2.92 16.35 -30.45
C LEU A 148 1.71 16.90 -31.22
N GLN A 149 1.74 16.88 -32.54
CA GLN A 149 0.63 17.31 -33.38
C GLN A 149 -0.63 16.47 -33.15
N GLU A 150 -0.50 15.15 -33.14
CA GLU A 150 -1.62 14.23 -32.94
C GLU A 150 -2.27 14.42 -31.56
N VAL A 151 -1.44 14.50 -30.51
CA VAL A 151 -1.93 14.61 -29.13
C VAL A 151 -2.50 16.00 -28.85
N LEU A 152 -1.79 17.06 -29.21
CA LEU A 152 -2.14 18.44 -28.84
C LEU A 152 -3.19 19.05 -29.78
N GLY A 153 -3.29 18.56 -31.02
CA GLY A 153 -4.33 18.97 -31.97
C GLY A 153 -5.70 18.33 -31.71
N HIS A 154 -5.80 17.42 -30.74
CA HIS A 154 -7.04 16.72 -30.45
C HIS A 154 -8.13 17.69 -29.91
N PRO A 155 -9.40 17.63 -30.37
CA PRO A 155 -10.45 18.60 -30.02
C PRO A 155 -10.75 18.77 -28.51
N ASN A 156 -10.45 17.74 -27.73
CA ASN A 156 -10.61 17.75 -26.27
C ASN A 156 -9.47 18.46 -25.51
N VAL A 157 -8.39 18.85 -26.19
CA VAL A 157 -7.29 19.63 -25.60
C VAL A 157 -7.61 21.11 -25.73
N ASP A 158 -7.61 21.81 -24.61
CA ASP A 158 -7.90 23.26 -24.56
C ASP A 158 -6.62 24.08 -24.61
N ASN A 159 -5.73 23.86 -23.63
CA ASN A 159 -4.47 24.59 -23.51
C ASN A 159 -3.34 23.61 -23.20
N PHE A 160 -2.14 23.90 -23.71
CA PHE A 160 -0.97 23.07 -23.45
C PHE A 160 0.28 23.89 -23.17
N TYR A 161 1.21 23.30 -22.40
CA TYR A 161 2.52 23.86 -22.10
C TYR A 161 3.58 22.78 -22.32
N ILE A 162 4.42 22.99 -23.32
CA ILE A 162 5.56 22.14 -23.65
C ILE A 162 6.82 22.82 -23.13
N VAL A 163 7.49 22.18 -22.19
CA VAL A 163 8.65 22.75 -21.49
C VAL A 163 9.82 21.79 -21.61
N GLY A 164 11.01 22.28 -21.90
CA GLY A 164 12.16 21.38 -21.93
C GLY A 164 13.40 21.91 -22.63
N ASP A 165 14.43 21.07 -22.62
CA ASP A 165 15.67 21.32 -23.36
C ASP A 165 15.66 20.48 -24.64
N TYR A 166 15.41 21.16 -25.76
CA TYR A 166 15.33 20.54 -27.08
C TYR A 166 16.69 20.48 -27.78
N ASN A 167 17.74 21.07 -27.20
CA ASN A 167 19.08 21.12 -27.79
C ASN A 167 19.07 21.50 -29.29
N LEU A 168 18.41 22.61 -29.65
CA LEU A 168 18.37 23.15 -31.02
C LEU A 168 19.39 24.30 -31.17
N PRO A 169 20.69 24.02 -31.40
CA PRO A 169 21.74 25.04 -31.37
C PRO A 169 21.66 26.08 -32.50
N GLU A 170 20.96 25.74 -33.59
CA GLU A 170 20.81 26.56 -34.79
C GLU A 170 19.47 27.32 -34.87
N ALA A 171 18.64 27.21 -33.83
CA ALA A 171 17.41 27.98 -33.73
C ALA A 171 17.74 29.45 -33.41
N ASN A 172 17.45 30.35 -34.35
CA ASN A 172 17.55 31.78 -34.15
C ASN A 172 16.16 32.35 -33.82
N TRP A 173 15.98 32.91 -32.62
CA TRP A 173 14.68 33.36 -32.12
C TRP A 173 14.51 34.87 -32.30
N ILE A 174 13.43 35.30 -32.96
CA ILE A 174 13.08 36.71 -33.18
C ILE A 174 11.79 37.05 -32.43
N ALA A 175 11.75 38.25 -31.84
CA ALA A 175 10.58 38.81 -31.20
C ALA A 175 9.43 39.04 -32.21
N SER A 176 8.25 38.54 -31.87
CA SER A 176 7.01 38.73 -32.62
C SER A 176 6.21 39.87 -31.97
N SER A 177 6.35 41.12 -32.43
CA SER A 177 5.51 42.22 -31.93
C SER A 177 4.02 41.99 -32.21
N PRO A 178 3.09 42.26 -31.26
CA PRO A 178 3.25 42.96 -29.98
C PRO A 178 3.25 42.07 -28.72
N THR A 179 3.22 40.75 -28.86
CA THR A 179 3.21 39.80 -27.72
C THR A 179 4.65 39.42 -27.40
N HIS A 180 5.07 39.32 -26.14
CA HIS A 180 6.43 38.89 -25.75
C HIS A 180 6.73 37.42 -26.11
N THR A 181 6.58 37.06 -27.38
CA THR A 181 6.68 35.73 -27.96
C THR A 181 7.79 35.69 -28.99
N LEU A 182 8.38 34.53 -29.18
CA LEU A 182 9.46 34.30 -30.12
C LEU A 182 9.01 33.37 -31.26
N LYS A 183 9.43 33.71 -32.47
CA LYS A 183 9.34 32.85 -33.67
C LYS A 183 10.74 32.55 -34.18
N ILE A 184 10.87 31.48 -34.96
CA ILE A 184 12.15 31.12 -35.58
C ILE A 184 12.39 32.03 -36.80
N ALA A 185 13.55 32.68 -36.85
CA ALA A 185 13.98 33.63 -37.88
C ALA A 185 14.05 33.04 -39.30
N THR A 186 14.39 31.76 -39.37
CA THR A 186 14.97 31.14 -40.56
C THR A 186 13.91 30.37 -41.34
N LEU A 187 13.36 31.01 -42.37
CA LEU A 187 12.65 30.37 -43.49
C LEU A 187 13.46 30.51 -44.79
N HIS A 188 14.80 30.34 -44.72
CA HIS A 188 15.66 30.35 -45.90
C HIS A 188 15.85 28.94 -46.48
N PRO A 189 16.07 28.79 -47.80
CA PRO A 189 16.45 27.51 -48.40
C PRO A 189 17.82 27.08 -47.85
N GLY A 190 17.83 26.14 -46.89
CA GLY A 190 19.03 25.69 -46.17
C GLY A 190 18.92 25.74 -44.64
N ALA A 191 17.81 26.22 -44.07
CA ALA A 191 17.56 26.11 -42.62
C ALA A 191 17.46 24.64 -42.17
N PRO A 192 17.91 24.30 -40.94
CA PRO A 192 17.81 22.93 -40.42
C PRO A 192 16.36 22.45 -40.41
N SER A 193 16.12 21.26 -40.95
CA SER A 193 14.79 20.67 -41.06
C SER A 193 14.04 20.65 -39.73
N ASP A 194 14.74 20.50 -38.62
CA ASP A 194 14.14 20.40 -37.29
C ASP A 194 13.58 21.73 -36.79
N CYS A 195 14.25 22.84 -37.14
CA CYS A 195 13.76 24.19 -36.85
C CYS A 195 12.53 24.53 -37.69
N VAL A 196 12.53 24.12 -38.96
CA VAL A 196 11.38 24.29 -39.87
C VAL A 196 10.18 23.48 -39.37
N ASN A 197 10.39 22.21 -39.01
CA ASN A 197 9.34 21.33 -38.51
C ASN A 197 8.74 21.85 -37.21
N LEU A 198 9.56 22.37 -36.29
CA LEU A 198 9.06 23.00 -35.07
C LEU A 198 8.22 24.25 -35.37
N ASN A 199 8.65 25.09 -36.31
CA ASN A 199 7.90 26.28 -36.70
C ASN A 199 6.55 25.95 -37.35
N ASN A 200 6.52 24.89 -38.16
CA ASN A 200 5.29 24.37 -38.78
C ASN A 200 4.33 23.83 -37.72
N LEU A 201 4.84 23.05 -36.75
CA LEU A 201 4.05 22.55 -35.62
C LEU A 201 3.45 23.70 -34.80
N MET A 202 4.26 24.69 -34.44
CA MET A 202 3.79 25.86 -33.69
C MET A 202 2.71 26.62 -34.46
N SER A 203 2.90 26.82 -35.76
CA SER A 203 1.92 27.51 -36.61
C SER A 203 0.59 26.74 -36.69
N LEU A 204 0.66 25.42 -36.85
CA LEU A 204 -0.51 24.55 -36.94
C LEU A 204 -1.32 24.50 -35.64
N LEU A 205 -0.63 24.46 -34.49
CA LEU A 205 -1.25 24.40 -33.17
C LEU A 205 -1.62 25.77 -32.59
N GLY A 206 -1.38 26.87 -33.33
CA GLY A 206 -1.55 28.23 -32.82
C GLY A 206 -0.67 28.53 -31.60
N ALA A 207 0.50 27.91 -31.52
CA ALA A 207 1.41 27.98 -30.40
C ALA A 207 2.55 28.99 -30.63
N PHE A 208 3.10 29.49 -29.52
CA PHE A 208 4.24 30.40 -29.51
C PHE A 208 5.25 29.96 -28.47
N GLN A 209 6.51 30.31 -28.69
CA GLN A 209 7.55 30.20 -27.68
C GLN A 209 7.50 31.47 -26.80
N PHE A 210 7.51 31.29 -25.47
CA PHE A 210 7.42 32.38 -24.48
C PHE A 210 8.70 32.64 -23.65
N ASN A 211 9.69 31.75 -23.64
CA ASN A 211 10.93 31.97 -22.89
C ASN A 211 11.88 32.90 -23.65
N ASN A 212 12.01 34.15 -23.18
CA ASN A 212 12.96 35.15 -23.67
C ASN A 212 14.20 35.32 -22.77
N VAL A 213 14.34 34.48 -21.73
CA VAL A 213 15.46 34.56 -20.79
C VAL A 213 16.67 33.86 -21.42
N ALA A 214 17.63 34.66 -21.87
CA ALA A 214 18.89 34.15 -22.38
C ALA A 214 19.80 33.68 -21.23
N ASN A 215 20.59 32.64 -21.49
CA ASN A 215 21.63 32.19 -20.57
C ASN A 215 22.85 33.13 -20.56
N ASP A 216 23.87 32.80 -19.76
CA ASP A 216 25.10 33.60 -19.61
C ASP A 216 25.89 33.78 -20.93
N LYS A 217 25.56 32.99 -21.97
CA LYS A 217 26.12 33.09 -23.33
C LYS A 217 25.15 33.70 -24.35
N SER A 218 24.10 34.38 -23.89
CA SER A 218 23.08 35.02 -24.72
C SER A 218 22.32 34.05 -25.64
N LYS A 219 22.21 32.77 -25.27
CA LYS A 219 21.44 31.75 -26.01
C LYS A 219 20.18 31.33 -25.26
N ILE A 220 19.14 30.95 -26.00
CA ILE A 220 17.89 30.40 -25.48
C ILE A 220 17.85 28.91 -25.85
N LEU A 221 18.20 28.06 -24.90
CA LEU A 221 18.22 26.60 -25.08
C LEU A 221 16.92 25.95 -24.58
N ASP A 222 16.46 26.40 -23.42
CA ASP A 222 15.25 25.89 -22.78
C ASP A 222 14.00 26.53 -23.39
N LEU A 223 13.11 25.70 -23.92
CA LEU A 223 11.91 26.14 -24.60
C LEU A 223 10.69 26.05 -23.69
N ILE A 224 9.80 27.04 -23.82
CA ILE A 224 8.46 27.05 -23.22
C ILE A 224 7.49 27.40 -24.35
N ILE A 225 6.82 26.40 -24.90
CA ILE A 225 5.90 26.54 -26.04
C ILE A 225 4.47 26.30 -25.56
N SER A 226 3.55 27.19 -25.92
CA SER A 226 2.15 27.14 -25.47
C SER A 226 1.22 27.78 -26.49
N ASN A 227 -0.03 27.29 -26.58
CA ASN A 227 -1.12 27.95 -27.31
C ASN A 227 -1.86 29.00 -26.45
N ASN A 228 -1.52 29.11 -25.17
CA ASN A 228 -2.10 30.05 -24.23
C ASN A 228 -1.04 31.01 -23.67
N PRO A 229 -1.35 32.31 -23.48
CA PRO A 229 -0.40 33.28 -22.94
C PRO A 229 0.17 32.88 -21.57
N CYS A 230 1.47 33.10 -21.40
CA CYS A 230 2.17 32.97 -20.12
C CYS A 230 3.32 33.98 -20.00
N THR A 231 3.72 34.25 -18.75
CA THR A 231 4.86 35.13 -18.45
C THR A 231 6.01 34.28 -17.93
N VAL A 232 7.17 34.38 -18.56
CA VAL A 232 8.38 33.65 -18.17
C VAL A 232 9.38 34.62 -17.52
N SER A 233 9.93 34.24 -16.37
CA SER A 233 10.94 35.02 -15.66
C SER A 233 11.97 34.13 -14.95
N PRO A 234 13.20 34.60 -14.71
CA PRO A 234 14.17 33.89 -13.90
C PRO A 234 13.74 33.88 -12.42
N THR A 235 14.04 32.80 -11.70
CA THR A 235 13.69 32.67 -10.27
C THR A 235 14.89 32.70 -9.34
N LEU A 236 14.78 33.53 -8.29
CA LEU A 236 15.74 33.58 -7.18
C LEU A 236 15.52 32.45 -6.14
N SER A 237 14.38 31.76 -6.21
CA SER A 237 13.98 30.71 -5.29
C SER A 237 14.24 29.32 -5.87
N THR A 238 15.45 29.08 -6.36
CA THR A 238 15.80 27.85 -7.05
C THR A 238 15.70 26.62 -6.13
N LEU A 239 15.25 25.51 -6.71
CA LEU A 239 15.19 24.21 -6.06
C LEU A 239 16.54 23.51 -6.04
N LEU A 240 17.42 23.82 -6.99
CA LEU A 240 18.78 23.28 -7.09
C LEU A 240 19.76 24.38 -7.54
N PRO A 241 21.08 24.18 -7.37
CA PRO A 241 22.09 25.08 -7.96
C PRO A 241 21.88 25.24 -9.47
N VAL A 242 21.99 26.47 -9.96
CA VAL A 242 21.77 26.82 -11.38
C VAL A 242 23.03 26.51 -12.19
N ASP A 243 22.85 26.06 -13.43
CA ASP A 243 23.94 25.84 -14.39
C ASP A 243 24.11 27.08 -15.28
N LEU A 244 25.36 27.38 -15.69
CA LEU A 244 25.70 28.54 -16.52
C LEU A 244 24.93 28.58 -17.86
N TYR A 245 24.54 27.42 -18.39
CA TYR A 245 23.84 27.31 -19.66
C TYR A 245 22.32 27.27 -19.52
N HIS A 246 21.80 26.99 -18.32
CA HIS A 246 20.39 26.72 -18.07
C HIS A 246 19.88 27.50 -16.85
N PRO A 247 19.28 28.69 -17.05
CA PRO A 247 18.65 29.42 -15.96
C PRO A 247 17.44 28.66 -15.41
N ALA A 248 17.19 28.79 -14.11
CA ALA A 248 15.94 28.32 -13.52
C ALA A 248 14.80 29.30 -13.85
N LEU A 249 13.68 28.79 -14.35
CA LEU A 249 12.58 29.59 -14.88
C LEU A 249 11.30 29.40 -14.04
N ILE A 250 10.53 30.46 -13.92
CA ILE A 250 9.13 30.43 -13.50
C ILE A 250 8.28 30.87 -14.69
N CYS A 251 7.27 30.06 -15.01
CA CYS A 251 6.25 30.35 -15.99
C CYS A 251 4.91 30.50 -15.26
N ASP A 252 4.41 31.73 -15.19
CA ASP A 252 3.08 32.05 -14.67
C ASP A 252 2.07 31.94 -15.80
N THR A 253 1.16 30.96 -15.66
CA THR A 253 0.17 30.62 -16.69
C THR A 253 -1.18 31.30 -16.42
N CYS A 254 -1.95 31.54 -17.48
CA CYS A 254 -3.36 31.95 -17.36
C CYS A 254 -4.32 30.74 -17.32
N LEU A 255 -3.87 29.58 -16.82
CA LEU A 255 -4.69 28.37 -16.74
C LEU A 255 -5.73 28.45 -15.62
N ASN A 256 -7.01 28.32 -15.96
CA ASN A 256 -8.10 28.15 -14.99
C ASN A 256 -8.38 26.68 -14.71
N VAL A 257 -7.73 26.15 -13.67
CA VAL A 257 -7.94 24.77 -13.20
C VAL A 257 -8.80 24.74 -11.93
N LYS A 258 -9.77 23.82 -11.90
CA LYS A 258 -10.59 23.55 -10.71
C LYS A 258 -9.74 22.90 -9.63
N ILE A 259 -9.46 23.62 -8.56
CA ILE A 259 -8.81 23.07 -7.37
C ILE A 259 -9.89 22.44 -6.48
N THR A 260 -9.95 21.11 -6.46
CA THR A 260 -10.76 20.43 -5.44
C THR A 260 -9.93 20.34 -4.16
N PRO A 261 -10.45 20.80 -3.01
CA PRO A 261 -9.83 20.49 -1.72
C PRO A 261 -9.69 18.96 -1.61
N MET A 262 -8.53 18.46 -1.19
CA MET A 262 -8.40 17.01 -0.90
C MET A 262 -9.57 16.60 -0.02
N SER A 263 -10.37 15.63 -0.50
CA SER A 263 -11.63 15.20 0.11
C SER A 263 -11.46 15.08 1.61
N LYS A 264 -12.04 16.04 2.34
CA LYS A 264 -12.16 16.00 3.78
C LYS A 264 -13.40 15.18 4.04
N THR A 265 -13.37 13.86 3.86
CA THR A 265 -14.36 13.05 4.55
C THR A 265 -14.10 13.26 6.04
N PRO A 266 -15.02 13.91 6.78
CA PRO A 266 -14.90 13.95 8.22
C PRO A 266 -15.10 12.51 8.67
N LEU A 267 -14.00 11.81 8.91
CA LEU A 267 -14.09 10.63 9.75
C LEU A 267 -14.53 11.17 11.11
N HIS A 268 -15.80 10.91 11.49
CA HIS A 268 -16.31 11.06 12.85
C HIS A 268 -15.55 10.10 13.78
N LYS A 269 -14.25 10.35 13.95
CA LYS A 269 -13.35 9.58 14.78
C LYS A 269 -13.14 10.35 16.06
N TYR A 270 -13.36 9.71 17.19
CA TYR A 270 -13.03 10.27 18.49
C TYR A 270 -11.51 10.41 18.64
N ASN A 271 -11.06 11.51 19.22
CA ASN A 271 -9.66 11.74 19.55
C ASN A 271 -9.40 11.32 21.00
N PHE A 272 -9.18 10.02 21.21
CA PHE A 272 -8.94 9.47 22.54
C PHE A 272 -7.69 10.04 23.24
N HIS A 273 -6.72 10.59 22.51
CA HIS A 273 -5.56 11.27 23.14
C HIS A 273 -5.93 12.59 23.84
N LYS A 274 -7.14 13.11 23.63
CA LYS A 274 -7.67 14.30 24.28
C LYS A 274 -8.92 14.01 25.12
N ALA A 275 -9.21 12.73 25.37
CA ALA A 275 -10.33 12.33 26.20
C ALA A 275 -10.03 12.63 27.68
N ASN A 276 -11.07 12.97 28.46
CA ASN A 276 -10.97 13.06 29.91
C ASN A 276 -11.16 11.67 30.53
N PHE A 277 -10.07 10.92 30.69
CA PHE A 277 -10.14 9.55 31.21
C PHE A 277 -10.56 9.45 32.68
N ASP A 278 -10.34 10.50 33.48
CA ASP A 278 -10.78 10.50 34.87
C ASP A 278 -12.31 10.49 34.94
N ASN A 279 -12.97 11.39 34.19
CA ASN A 279 -14.42 11.40 34.06
C ASN A 279 -14.95 10.10 33.45
N ILE A 280 -14.34 9.63 32.37
CA ILE A 280 -14.76 8.39 31.70
C ILE A 280 -14.70 7.21 32.67
N ASN A 281 -13.60 7.06 33.41
CA ASN A 281 -13.44 5.98 34.38
C ASN A 281 -14.44 6.08 35.53
N ASN A 282 -14.66 7.29 36.07
CA ASN A 282 -15.66 7.53 37.11
C ASN A 282 -17.07 7.14 36.62
N ASN A 283 -17.45 7.57 35.42
CA ASN A 283 -18.76 7.26 34.84
C ASN A 283 -18.93 5.76 34.57
N ILE A 284 -17.90 5.07 34.04
CA ILE A 284 -17.93 3.61 33.84
C ILE A 284 -18.07 2.87 35.18
N GLN A 285 -17.39 3.35 36.23
CA GLN A 285 -17.39 2.72 37.54
C GLN A 285 -18.71 2.92 38.30
N GLN A 286 -19.43 4.02 38.06
CA GLN A 286 -20.74 4.28 38.68
C GLN A 286 -21.86 3.35 38.17
N LEU A 287 -21.68 2.75 36.99
CA LEU A 287 -22.65 1.82 36.43
C LEU A 287 -22.61 0.47 37.16
N ASN A 288 -23.78 -0.02 37.59
CA ASN A 288 -23.91 -1.37 38.13
C ASN A 288 -23.97 -2.41 36.99
N TRP A 289 -22.79 -2.81 36.50
CA TRP A 289 -22.68 -3.75 35.39
C TRP A 289 -23.33 -5.11 35.64
N SER A 290 -23.38 -5.57 36.88
CA SER A 290 -24.03 -6.84 37.23
C SER A 290 -25.54 -6.77 37.00
N GLU A 291 -26.19 -5.71 37.48
CA GLU A 291 -27.64 -5.50 37.26
C GLU A 291 -27.96 -5.26 35.78
N LEU A 292 -27.09 -4.53 35.07
CA LEU A 292 -27.30 -4.21 33.66
C LEU A 292 -27.09 -5.39 32.72
N LEU A 293 -26.13 -6.29 33.00
CA LEU A 293 -25.68 -7.29 32.04
C LEU A 293 -26.06 -8.73 32.41
N CYS A 294 -26.12 -9.09 33.69
CA CYS A 294 -26.43 -10.47 34.09
C CYS A 294 -27.81 -10.97 33.62
N PRO A 295 -28.88 -10.15 33.62
CA PRO A 295 -30.21 -10.60 33.13
C PRO A 295 -30.27 -10.82 31.61
N LEU A 296 -29.40 -10.15 30.85
CA LEU A 296 -29.44 -10.13 29.38
C LEU A 296 -28.71 -11.34 28.78
N LYS A 297 -29.13 -11.80 27.61
CA LYS A 297 -28.36 -12.81 26.84
C LYS A 297 -27.07 -12.21 26.28
N SER A 298 -26.11 -13.04 25.84
CA SER A 298 -24.79 -12.58 25.37
C SER A 298 -24.84 -11.49 24.29
N GLU A 299 -25.73 -11.61 23.30
CA GLU A 299 -25.88 -10.62 22.22
C GLU A 299 -26.39 -9.27 22.76
N GLU A 300 -27.47 -9.30 23.54
CA GLU A 300 -28.09 -8.13 24.15
C GLU A 300 -27.15 -7.43 25.14
N ALA A 301 -26.39 -8.21 25.92
CA ALA A 301 -25.40 -7.70 26.86
C ALA A 301 -24.28 -6.91 26.14
N VAL A 302 -23.81 -7.39 24.99
CA VAL A 302 -22.82 -6.66 24.19
C VAL A 302 -23.40 -5.36 23.63
N VAL A 303 -24.62 -5.40 23.08
CA VAL A 303 -25.29 -4.19 22.58
C VAL A 303 -25.44 -3.15 23.69
N LYS A 304 -25.92 -3.58 24.87
CA LYS A 304 -26.08 -2.71 26.04
C LYS A 304 -24.74 -2.13 26.50
N PHE A 305 -23.69 -2.94 26.56
CA PHE A 305 -22.36 -2.49 26.93
C PHE A 305 -21.82 -1.40 25.99
N TYR A 306 -21.93 -1.60 24.68
CA TYR A 306 -21.49 -0.58 23.71
C TYR A 306 -22.35 0.67 23.75
N SER A 307 -23.67 0.57 23.97
CA SER A 307 -24.53 1.75 24.07
C SER A 307 -24.17 2.64 25.27
N GLU A 308 -23.87 2.05 26.43
CA GLU A 308 -23.44 2.83 27.61
C GLU A 308 -22.08 3.50 27.37
N LEU A 309 -21.13 2.77 26.77
CA LEU A 309 -19.82 3.35 26.43
C LEU A 309 -19.93 4.48 25.39
N GLU A 310 -20.82 4.36 24.42
CA GLU A 310 -21.01 5.41 23.41
C GLU A 310 -21.48 6.72 24.04
N VAL A 311 -22.40 6.66 24.99
CA VAL A 311 -22.87 7.84 25.75
C VAL A 311 -21.71 8.51 26.48
N ILE A 312 -20.92 7.73 27.22
CA ILE A 312 -19.77 8.24 27.99
C ILE A 312 -18.70 8.83 27.06
N ILE A 313 -18.35 8.13 25.98
CA ILE A 313 -17.34 8.59 25.01
C ILE A 313 -17.79 9.89 24.35
N LYS A 314 -19.06 10.01 23.97
CA LYS A 314 -19.59 11.21 23.32
C LYS A 314 -19.54 12.44 24.23
N GLN A 315 -19.72 12.25 25.54
CA GLN A 315 -19.68 13.32 26.53
C GLN A 315 -18.25 13.81 26.80
N ASP A 316 -17.30 12.90 26.99
CA ASP A 316 -15.95 13.22 27.50
C ASP A 316 -14.82 13.10 26.46
N THR A 317 -15.15 12.83 25.18
CA THR A 317 -14.14 12.72 24.11
C THR A 317 -14.42 13.63 22.91
N PRO A 318 -13.49 14.54 22.55
CA PRO A 318 -13.66 15.41 21.39
C PRO A 318 -13.50 14.66 20.06
N ILE A 319 -14.24 15.09 19.03
CA ILE A 319 -14.08 14.59 17.67
C ILE A 319 -12.75 15.05 17.08
N ALA A 320 -12.01 14.12 16.48
CA ALA A 320 -10.75 14.36 15.81
C ALA A 320 -10.95 15.30 14.60
N ARG A 321 -10.11 16.34 14.52
CA ARG A 321 -10.06 17.19 13.34
C ARG A 321 -9.10 16.57 12.31
N PRO A 322 -9.48 16.51 11.02
CA PRO A 322 -8.59 15.99 9.99
C PRO A 322 -7.28 16.79 9.96
N ARG A 323 -6.14 16.09 10.00
CA ARG A 323 -4.83 16.72 9.80
C ARG A 323 -4.71 17.18 8.35
N THR A 324 -4.43 18.47 8.15
CA THR A 324 -4.39 19.10 6.83
C THR A 324 -3.05 18.97 6.11
N VAL A 325 -1.96 18.67 6.83
CA VAL A 325 -0.61 18.56 6.28
C VAL A 325 0.15 17.46 7.01
N SER A 326 0.74 16.53 6.26
CA SER A 326 1.71 15.56 6.79
C SER A 326 3.11 16.14 6.61
N TYR A 327 3.83 16.33 7.71
CA TYR A 327 5.25 16.68 7.67
C TYR A 327 6.11 15.41 7.64
N PRO A 328 7.35 15.46 7.11
CA PRO A 328 8.30 14.35 7.25
C PRO A 328 8.50 13.95 8.72
N VAL A 329 8.79 12.68 8.97
CA VAL A 329 8.86 12.11 10.35
C VAL A 329 9.86 12.85 11.25
N TRP A 330 10.96 13.34 10.67
CA TRP A 330 12.02 14.07 11.37
C TRP A 330 11.71 15.56 11.60
N PHE A 331 10.56 16.08 11.14
CA PHE A 331 10.17 17.47 11.38
C PHE A 331 9.77 17.68 12.84
N SER A 332 10.56 18.49 13.55
CA SER A 332 10.22 18.95 14.89
C SER A 332 9.13 20.04 14.85
N ARG A 333 8.46 20.26 15.99
CA ARG A 333 7.52 21.39 16.16
C ARG A 333 8.19 22.75 15.89
N ALA A 334 9.48 22.87 16.19
CA ALA A 334 10.26 24.08 15.91
C ALA A 334 10.37 24.37 14.40
N ILE A 335 10.67 23.35 13.60
CA ILE A 335 10.70 23.46 12.13
C ILE A 335 9.34 23.91 11.60
N ILE A 336 8.25 23.28 12.07
CA ILE A 336 6.89 23.63 11.64
C ILE A 336 6.55 25.09 11.96
N THR A 337 6.90 25.56 13.16
CA THR A 337 6.67 26.94 13.58
C THR A 337 7.43 27.93 12.71
N ILE A 338 8.72 27.68 12.46
CA ILE A 338 9.54 28.55 11.61
C ILE A 338 9.05 28.51 10.17
N SER A 339 8.61 27.36 9.66
CA SER A 339 8.00 27.25 8.32
C SER A 339 6.80 28.20 8.17
N LYS A 340 5.92 28.25 9.17
CA LYS A 340 4.76 29.14 9.18
C LYS A 340 5.17 30.61 9.25
N LYS A 341 6.14 30.97 10.10
CA LYS A 341 6.66 32.35 10.21
C LYS A 341 7.29 32.81 8.88
N LYS A 342 8.10 31.95 8.27
CA LYS A 342 8.71 32.17 6.96
C LYS A 342 7.66 32.42 5.88
N GLN A 343 6.62 31.59 5.80
CA GLN A 343 5.57 31.73 4.79
C GLN A 343 4.79 33.05 4.96
N LYS A 344 4.49 33.45 6.21
CA LYS A 344 3.88 34.76 6.49
C LYS A 344 4.77 35.92 6.03
N ALA A 345 6.07 35.86 6.30
CA ALA A 345 7.03 36.88 5.85
C ALA A 345 7.12 36.97 4.32
N TRP A 346 7.12 35.83 3.62
CA TRP A 346 7.12 35.79 2.16
C TRP A 346 5.88 36.44 1.54
N VAL A 347 4.69 36.11 2.05
CA VAL A 347 3.43 36.70 1.57
C VAL A 347 3.42 38.21 1.80
N LYS A 348 3.94 38.65 2.94
CA LYS A 348 4.07 40.07 3.26
C LYS A 348 5.01 40.78 2.29
N TRP A 349 6.20 40.21 2.03
CA TRP A 349 7.14 40.76 1.06
C TRP A 349 6.57 40.82 -0.36
N LYS A 350 5.92 39.75 -0.85
CA LYS A 350 5.27 39.76 -2.17
C LYS A 350 4.19 40.84 -2.31
N LYS A 351 3.51 41.19 -1.20
CA LYS A 351 2.43 42.17 -1.21
C LYS A 351 2.95 43.62 -1.17
N TYR A 352 4.00 43.89 -0.40
CA TYR A 352 4.44 45.26 -0.09
C TYR A 352 5.82 45.62 -0.66
N GLY A 353 6.61 44.65 -1.12
CA GLY A 353 7.91 44.88 -1.77
C GLY A 353 9.02 45.45 -0.89
N SER A 354 8.84 45.57 0.43
CA SER A 354 9.81 46.24 1.31
C SER A 354 11.09 45.41 1.57
N ILE A 355 12.23 46.09 1.67
CA ILE A 355 13.54 45.46 1.97
C ILE A 355 13.53 44.78 3.35
N SER A 356 12.92 45.42 4.35
CA SER A 356 12.81 44.86 5.71
C SER A 356 11.99 43.56 5.76
N ASP A 357 10.94 43.46 4.95
CA ASP A 357 10.17 42.21 4.84
C ASP A 357 10.98 41.09 4.16
N TYR A 358 11.85 41.44 3.20
CA TYR A 358 12.77 40.50 2.58
C TYR A 358 13.84 40.00 3.57
N GLU A 359 14.47 40.89 4.34
CA GLU A 359 15.45 40.52 5.36
C GLU A 359 14.83 39.60 6.43
N THR A 360 13.60 39.90 6.85
CA THR A 360 12.83 39.06 7.77
C THR A 360 12.60 37.67 7.19
N PHE A 361 12.19 37.59 5.92
CA PHE A 361 12.04 36.33 5.19
C PHE A 361 13.38 35.58 5.07
N ALA A 362 14.47 36.27 4.71
CA ALA A 362 15.80 35.70 4.54
C ALA A 362 16.34 35.11 5.85
N ASN A 363 16.13 35.79 6.97
CA ASN A 363 16.49 35.28 8.29
C ASN A 363 15.72 34.00 8.63
N TYR A 364 14.38 34.01 8.47
CA TYR A 364 13.58 32.80 8.70
C TYR A 364 13.94 31.65 7.74
N ARG A 365 14.32 31.94 6.50
CA ARG A 365 14.84 30.96 5.53
C ARG A 365 16.14 30.34 6.01
N LYS A 366 17.10 31.14 6.49
CA LYS A 366 18.38 30.67 7.05
C LYS A 366 18.16 29.78 8.27
N GLN A 367 17.34 30.22 9.22
CA GLN A 367 17.01 29.45 10.42
C GLN A 367 16.34 28.12 10.08
N PHE A 368 15.38 28.12 9.15
CA PHE A 368 14.70 26.92 8.68
C PHE A 368 15.69 25.91 8.10
N LYS A 369 16.59 26.35 7.20
CA LYS A 369 17.61 25.49 6.58
C LYS A 369 18.50 24.82 7.63
N ASN A 370 19.00 25.60 8.58
CA ASN A 370 19.87 25.11 9.65
C ASN A 370 19.17 24.08 10.55
N LEU A 371 17.91 24.34 10.92
CA LEU A 371 17.16 23.41 11.77
C LEU A 371 16.78 22.13 11.03
N CYS A 372 16.41 22.21 9.76
CA CYS A 372 16.15 21.03 8.95
C CYS A 372 17.39 20.13 8.86
N HIS A 373 18.56 20.72 8.59
CA HIS A 373 19.82 19.98 8.54
C HIS A 373 20.14 19.31 9.89
N LYS A 374 20.06 20.05 11.00
CA LYS A 374 20.31 19.53 12.35
C LYS A 374 19.34 18.40 12.73
N CYS A 375 18.04 18.59 12.54
CA CYS A 375 17.05 17.57 12.87
C CYS A 375 17.18 16.32 11.98
N PHE A 376 17.55 16.49 10.71
CA PHE A 376 17.78 15.35 9.82
C PHE A 376 19.00 14.53 10.24
N ILE A 377 20.14 15.17 10.54
CA ILE A 377 21.34 14.46 11.04
C ILE A 377 21.02 13.72 12.33
N SER A 378 20.35 14.38 13.28
CA SER A 378 19.94 13.74 14.53
C SER A 378 19.00 12.55 14.31
N TYR A 379 18.10 12.64 13.33
CA TYR A 379 17.24 11.54 12.96
C TYR A 379 18.01 10.35 12.36
N ILE A 380 18.96 10.61 11.45
CA ILE A 380 19.80 9.55 10.87
C ILE A 380 20.65 8.87 11.94
N GLY A 381 21.32 9.66 12.78
CA GLY A 381 22.08 9.12 13.91
C GLY A 381 21.20 8.26 14.82
N SER A 382 19.96 8.69 15.10
CA SER A 382 19.01 7.87 15.85
C SER A 382 18.62 6.57 15.16
N VAL A 383 18.49 6.55 13.83
CA VAL A 383 18.21 5.31 13.08
C VAL A 383 19.41 4.36 13.16
N GLU A 384 20.62 4.87 13.00
CA GLU A 384 21.88 4.13 13.06
C GLU A 384 22.12 3.54 14.45
N ASP A 385 21.98 4.35 15.51
CA ASP A 385 22.12 3.93 16.91
C ASP A 385 21.14 2.82 17.31
N ASN A 386 20.00 2.73 16.62
CA ASN A 386 18.97 1.73 16.87
C ASN A 386 19.10 0.48 15.99
N LEU A 387 20.08 0.39 15.07
CA LEU A 387 20.27 -0.81 14.23
C LEU A 387 20.45 -2.08 15.05
N THR A 388 21.27 -2.01 16.10
CA THR A 388 21.58 -3.14 16.98
C THR A 388 20.52 -3.36 18.06
N LYS A 389 19.87 -2.29 18.55
CA LYS A 389 18.87 -2.36 19.62
C LYS A 389 17.48 -2.74 19.11
N ASN A 390 17.07 -2.19 17.97
CA ASN A 390 15.75 -2.41 17.38
C ASN A 390 15.76 -2.11 15.87
N ILE A 391 16.05 -3.15 15.09
CA ILE A 391 16.08 -3.12 13.63
C ILE A 391 14.79 -2.59 12.97
N LYS A 392 13.65 -2.55 13.69
CA LYS A 392 12.39 -1.97 13.17
C LYS A 392 12.53 -0.50 12.81
N HIS A 393 13.39 0.27 13.49
CA HIS A 393 13.62 1.68 13.15
C HIS A 393 14.24 1.83 11.76
N PHE A 394 15.22 0.99 11.44
CA PHE A 394 15.81 0.94 10.10
C PHE A 394 14.80 0.52 9.04
N TRP A 395 14.04 -0.56 9.27
CA TRP A 395 13.01 -0.97 8.32
C TRP A 395 11.90 0.07 8.15
N THR A 396 11.57 0.83 9.19
CA THR A 396 10.64 1.97 9.11
C THR A 396 11.23 3.11 8.29
N TYR A 397 12.51 3.42 8.48
CA TYR A 397 13.23 4.41 7.66
C TYR A 397 13.22 4.03 6.18
N ILE A 398 13.56 2.78 5.85
CA ILE A 398 13.52 2.25 4.48
C ILE A 398 12.09 2.27 3.93
N SER A 399 11.11 1.81 4.71
CA SER A 399 9.70 1.76 4.28
C SER A 399 9.12 3.15 4.01
N ASN A 400 9.58 4.19 4.70
CA ASN A 400 9.13 5.57 4.49
C ASN A 400 9.71 6.22 3.23
N ARG A 401 10.81 5.66 2.68
CA ARG A 401 11.47 6.10 1.44
C ARG A 401 11.02 5.32 0.21
N LYS A 402 10.45 4.12 0.41
CA LYS A 402 9.73 3.44 -0.65
C LYS A 402 8.45 4.21 -0.94
N ASP A 403 8.01 4.22 -2.20
CA ASP A 403 6.70 4.76 -2.53
C ASP A 403 5.67 4.12 -1.61
N LYS A 404 4.89 4.97 -0.94
CA LYS A 404 3.91 4.50 0.04
C LYS A 404 3.09 3.38 -0.58
N PRO A 405 2.91 2.23 0.10
CA PRO A 405 2.01 1.19 -0.34
C PRO A 405 0.59 1.75 -0.32
N GLY A 406 0.23 2.40 -1.42
CA GLY A 406 -1.08 2.97 -1.68
C GLY A 406 -1.67 2.23 -2.86
N ILE A 407 -2.98 2.08 -2.82
CA ILE A 407 -3.75 1.56 -3.94
C ILE A 407 -3.62 2.57 -5.09
N PRO A 408 -3.18 2.15 -6.29
CA PRO A 408 -2.92 3.07 -7.39
C PRO A 408 -4.21 3.80 -7.81
N CYS A 409 -4.05 4.98 -8.42
CA CYS A 409 -5.17 5.80 -8.89
C CYS A 409 -6.01 5.11 -9.97
N LYS A 410 -5.51 4.04 -10.60
CA LYS A 410 -6.22 3.23 -11.58
C LYS A 410 -6.09 1.76 -11.20
N LEU A 411 -7.21 1.12 -10.93
CA LEU A 411 -7.31 -0.32 -10.66
C LEU A 411 -8.01 -1.02 -11.80
N GLN A 412 -7.68 -2.29 -11.96
CA GLN A 412 -8.28 -3.21 -12.91
C GLN A 412 -8.73 -4.47 -12.17
N TYR A 413 -9.94 -4.92 -12.47
CA TYR A 413 -10.44 -6.22 -12.09
C TYR A 413 -11.26 -6.78 -13.24
N LYS A 414 -10.90 -7.96 -13.75
CA LYS A 414 -11.46 -8.51 -15.00
C LYS A 414 -11.31 -7.49 -16.16
N ASN A 415 -12.42 -7.16 -16.84
CA ASN A 415 -12.46 -6.23 -17.97
C ASN A 415 -12.86 -4.79 -17.57
N THR A 416 -12.91 -4.48 -16.27
CA THR A 416 -13.29 -3.15 -15.78
C THR A 416 -12.13 -2.44 -15.12
N GLU A 417 -12.02 -1.14 -15.39
CA GLU A 417 -11.03 -0.26 -14.79
C GLU A 417 -11.73 0.86 -14.03
N THR A 418 -11.14 1.31 -12.92
CA THR A 418 -11.69 2.42 -12.14
C THR A 418 -10.62 3.29 -11.50
N ASN A 419 -10.95 4.57 -11.33
CA ASN A 419 -10.24 5.54 -10.50
C ASN A 419 -11.08 6.02 -9.30
N ASP A 420 -12.32 5.53 -9.17
CA ASP A 420 -13.21 5.89 -8.07
C ASP A 420 -12.91 5.02 -6.83
N PRO A 421 -12.59 5.61 -5.66
CA PRO A 421 -12.26 4.85 -4.46
C PRO A 421 -13.40 3.96 -3.91
N SER A 422 -14.66 4.32 -4.14
CA SER A 422 -15.83 3.52 -3.74
C SER A 422 -15.98 2.30 -4.63
N VAL A 423 -15.88 2.49 -5.96
CA VAL A 423 -15.89 1.39 -6.93
C VAL A 423 -14.70 0.46 -6.71
N ALA A 424 -13.53 1.02 -6.42
CA ALA A 424 -12.33 0.27 -6.04
C ALA A 424 -12.59 -0.64 -4.82
N CYS A 425 -13.23 -0.14 -3.77
CA CYS A 425 -13.59 -0.94 -2.60
C CYS A 425 -14.47 -2.14 -2.98
N ASN A 426 -15.46 -1.92 -3.86
CA ASN A 426 -16.35 -3.00 -4.32
C ASN A 426 -15.60 -4.01 -5.21
N MET A 427 -14.73 -3.58 -6.11
CA MET A 427 -13.90 -4.51 -6.92
C MET A 427 -13.06 -5.46 -6.03
N PHE A 428 -12.41 -4.91 -4.99
CA PHE A 428 -11.69 -5.73 -4.02
C PHE A 428 -12.62 -6.68 -3.27
N SER A 429 -13.79 -6.18 -2.83
CA SER A 429 -14.78 -7.01 -2.14
C SER A 429 -15.22 -8.18 -3.02
N ASP A 430 -15.58 -7.92 -4.28
CA ASP A 430 -16.02 -8.93 -5.23
C ASP A 430 -14.95 -9.99 -5.49
N PHE A 431 -13.69 -9.59 -5.66
CA PHE A 431 -12.58 -10.53 -5.79
C PHE A 431 -12.37 -11.36 -4.52
N PHE A 432 -12.30 -10.74 -3.34
CA PHE A 432 -12.06 -11.48 -2.12
C PHE A 432 -13.21 -12.44 -1.80
N ASN A 433 -14.44 -12.08 -2.14
CA ASN A 433 -15.59 -12.98 -1.96
C ASN A 433 -15.60 -14.12 -2.96
N SER A 434 -15.13 -13.91 -4.19
CA SER A 434 -15.06 -14.98 -5.19
C SER A 434 -14.04 -16.07 -4.83
N VAL A 435 -13.23 -15.86 -3.79
CA VAL A 435 -12.30 -16.87 -3.27
C VAL A 435 -13.01 -17.87 -2.37
N TYR A 436 -14.04 -17.46 -1.64
CA TYR A 436 -14.68 -18.33 -0.66
C TYR A 436 -15.39 -19.50 -1.32
N GLU A 437 -15.45 -20.61 -0.59
CA GLU A 437 -16.32 -21.72 -0.94
C GLU A 437 -17.79 -21.34 -0.72
N PRO A 438 -18.72 -21.88 -1.53
CA PRO A 438 -20.14 -21.74 -1.28
C PRO A 438 -20.49 -22.18 0.14
N ALA A 439 -21.42 -21.47 0.80
CA ALA A 439 -21.85 -21.84 2.14
C ALA A 439 -22.42 -23.26 2.14
N SER A 440 -21.97 -24.12 3.05
CA SER A 440 -22.58 -25.44 3.24
C SER A 440 -24.03 -25.25 3.72
N PRO A 441 -25.05 -25.77 3.00
CA PRO A 441 -26.44 -25.69 3.45
C PRO A 441 -26.65 -26.36 4.81
N LEU A 442 -25.86 -27.40 5.08
CA LEU A 442 -25.92 -28.23 6.28
C LEU A 442 -25.39 -27.50 7.52
N LEU A 443 -24.58 -26.45 7.35
CA LEU A 443 -23.99 -25.70 8.47
C LEU A 443 -25.05 -25.01 9.33
N SER A 444 -26.17 -24.58 8.72
CA SER A 444 -27.31 -23.98 9.43
C SER A 444 -28.01 -24.96 10.39
N GLN A 445 -27.89 -26.26 10.11
CA GLN A 445 -28.48 -27.35 10.89
C GLN A 445 -27.41 -28.12 11.67
N TRP A 446 -26.14 -27.70 11.60
CA TRP A 446 -25.04 -28.42 12.22
C TRP A 446 -25.24 -28.46 13.74
N GLN A 447 -25.08 -29.66 14.30
CA GLN A 447 -25.15 -29.90 15.74
C GLN A 447 -23.87 -30.62 16.18
N PRO A 448 -23.41 -30.39 17.42
CA PRO A 448 -22.33 -31.16 18.00
C PRO A 448 -22.59 -32.67 17.89
N PRO A 449 -21.62 -33.49 17.43
CA PRO A 449 -21.76 -34.94 17.38
C PRO A 449 -22.10 -35.53 18.76
N ARG A 450 -23.05 -36.48 18.81
CA ARG A 450 -23.52 -37.13 20.05
C ARG A 450 -22.65 -38.33 20.47
N ASP A 451 -22.15 -39.12 19.51
CA ASP A 451 -21.33 -40.31 19.76
C ASP A 451 -19.84 -40.05 19.52
N HIS A 452 -19.00 -40.60 20.40
CA HIS A 452 -17.62 -40.16 20.59
C HIS A 452 -16.60 -41.27 20.33
N ASN A 453 -15.96 -41.25 19.16
CA ASN A 453 -14.68 -41.92 18.95
C ASN A 453 -13.57 -40.85 18.91
N ALA A 454 -13.20 -40.32 20.06
CA ALA A 454 -12.03 -39.45 20.16
C ALA A 454 -10.75 -40.31 20.01
N LEU A 455 -9.78 -39.86 19.21
CA LEU A 455 -8.46 -40.51 19.14
C LEU A 455 -7.62 -40.33 20.42
N HIS A 456 -7.99 -39.37 21.27
CA HIS A 456 -7.23 -38.94 22.43
C HIS A 456 -8.14 -38.75 23.65
N ASP A 457 -7.66 -39.07 24.85
CA ASP A 457 -8.34 -38.86 26.15
C ASP A 457 -8.55 -37.39 26.54
N VAL A 458 -8.40 -36.47 25.57
CA VAL A 458 -8.45 -35.04 25.77
C VAL A 458 -9.86 -34.53 25.48
N SER A 459 -10.52 -33.98 26.49
CA SER A 459 -11.84 -33.34 26.37
C SER A 459 -11.83 -31.95 27.02
N ILE A 460 -12.12 -30.92 26.24
CA ILE A 460 -12.28 -29.53 26.69
C ILE A 460 -13.72 -29.10 26.42
N CYS A 461 -14.53 -29.07 27.47
CA CYS A 461 -15.96 -28.74 27.35
C CYS A 461 -16.27 -27.27 27.63
N ASP A 462 -15.55 -26.66 28.58
CA ASP A 462 -15.84 -25.34 29.11
C ASP A 462 -14.55 -24.54 29.36
N LEU A 463 -14.70 -23.22 29.34
CA LEU A 463 -13.68 -22.26 29.76
C LEU A 463 -14.32 -21.24 30.70
N SER A 464 -13.53 -20.73 31.63
CA SER A 464 -13.89 -19.55 32.41
C SER A 464 -12.69 -18.62 32.49
N PHE A 465 -12.97 -17.33 32.61
CA PHE A 465 -11.93 -16.29 32.69
C PHE A 465 -12.13 -15.50 33.96
N SER A 466 -11.03 -15.20 34.64
CA SER A 466 -11.01 -14.30 35.79
C SER A 466 -10.88 -12.83 35.35
N GLU A 467 -11.32 -11.91 36.21
CA GLU A 467 -11.09 -10.47 36.02
C GLU A 467 -9.58 -10.16 35.93
N VAL A 468 -8.74 -10.88 36.68
CA VAL A 468 -7.28 -10.68 36.69
C VAL A 468 -6.68 -10.98 35.31
N GLU A 469 -7.12 -12.06 34.65
CA GLU A 469 -6.68 -12.41 33.30
C GLU A 469 -7.10 -11.36 32.27
N ILE A 470 -8.35 -10.92 32.32
CA ILE A 470 -8.89 -9.90 31.42
C ILE A 470 -8.13 -8.57 31.60
N LEU A 471 -7.93 -8.14 32.84
CA LEU A 471 -7.19 -6.92 33.16
C LEU A 471 -5.74 -6.99 32.66
N LYS A 472 -5.10 -8.15 32.82
CA LYS A 472 -3.73 -8.39 32.31
C LYS A 472 -3.68 -8.27 30.79
N GLU A 473 -4.61 -8.88 30.07
CA GLU A 473 -4.66 -8.81 28.61
C GLU A 473 -4.96 -7.38 28.13
N LEU A 474 -5.89 -6.66 28.77
CA LEU A 474 -6.17 -5.23 28.50
C LEU A 474 -4.92 -4.35 28.67
N LYS A 475 -4.16 -4.55 29.74
CA LYS A 475 -2.92 -3.81 29.99
C LYS A 475 -1.81 -4.19 29.01
N SER A 476 -1.84 -5.38 28.43
CA SER A 476 -0.86 -5.84 27.44
C SER A 476 -1.11 -5.33 26.01
N LEU A 477 -2.24 -4.66 25.77
CA LEU A 477 -2.63 -4.18 24.44
C LEU A 477 -1.55 -3.29 23.80
N ASP A 478 -1.29 -3.56 22.51
CA ASP A 478 -0.34 -2.83 21.69
C ASP A 478 -0.96 -1.50 21.20
N LEU A 479 -0.42 -0.40 21.72
CA LEU A 479 -0.88 0.96 21.44
C LEU A 479 -0.62 1.42 20.00
N ALA A 480 0.24 0.73 19.24
CA ALA A 480 0.50 1.07 17.85
C ALA A 480 -0.62 0.63 16.90
N LYS A 481 -1.54 -0.25 17.35
CA LYS A 481 -2.62 -0.78 16.52
C LYS A 481 -3.81 0.18 16.44
N GLY A 482 -4.46 0.17 15.27
CA GLY A 482 -5.67 0.95 15.02
C GLY A 482 -6.94 0.29 15.60
N PRO A 483 -8.07 1.02 15.58
CA PRO A 483 -9.36 0.47 15.98
C PRO A 483 -9.92 -0.52 14.95
N GLY A 484 -10.78 -1.42 15.41
CA GLY A 484 -11.61 -2.25 14.54
C GLY A 484 -12.90 -1.55 14.11
N PRO A 485 -13.89 -2.32 13.61
CA PRO A 485 -15.18 -1.77 13.20
C PRO A 485 -15.99 -1.09 14.31
N ASP A 486 -15.71 -1.39 15.57
CA ASP A 486 -16.32 -0.81 16.76
C ASP A 486 -15.74 0.57 17.14
N GLY A 487 -14.67 1.03 16.46
CA GLY A 487 -14.09 2.36 16.67
C GLY A 487 -13.28 2.51 17.96
N LEU A 488 -13.26 1.52 18.86
CA LEU A 488 -12.48 1.55 20.09
C LEU A 488 -11.00 1.26 19.80
N THR A 489 -10.12 2.10 20.34
CA THR A 489 -8.67 1.95 20.16
C THR A 489 -8.04 1.18 21.32
N PRO A 490 -6.92 0.48 21.09
CA PRO A 490 -6.10 -0.07 22.17
C PRO A 490 -5.72 0.97 23.23
N TYR A 491 -5.50 2.23 22.80
CA TYR A 491 -5.23 3.35 23.69
C TYR A 491 -6.38 3.65 24.65
N PHE A 492 -7.61 3.73 24.15
CA PHE A 492 -8.79 3.91 24.99
C PHE A 492 -8.92 2.76 26.01
N LEU A 493 -8.92 1.52 25.52
CA LEU A 493 -9.12 0.33 26.34
C LEU A 493 -8.06 0.14 27.43
N LYS A 494 -6.82 0.54 27.16
CA LYS A 494 -5.74 0.46 28.15
C LYS A 494 -5.88 1.51 29.26
N ASN A 495 -6.36 2.72 28.92
CA ASN A 495 -6.61 3.79 29.90
C ASN A 495 -7.90 3.57 30.71
N THR A 496 -8.82 2.74 30.22
CA THR A 496 -10.04 2.34 30.95
C THR A 496 -9.97 0.89 31.47
N ALA A 497 -8.79 0.28 31.47
CA ALA A 497 -8.65 -1.17 31.71
C ALA A 497 -9.21 -1.61 33.08
N SER A 498 -9.00 -0.82 34.13
CA SER A 498 -9.47 -1.14 35.48
C SER A 498 -10.99 -1.09 35.63
N THR A 499 -11.67 -0.24 34.85
CA THR A 499 -13.11 -0.01 34.97
C THR A 499 -13.88 -0.88 33.98
N ILE A 500 -13.38 -1.05 32.76
CA ILE A 500 -14.01 -1.87 31.70
C ILE A 500 -13.82 -3.38 31.91
N CYS A 501 -12.89 -3.79 32.77
CA CYS A 501 -12.63 -5.21 33.04
C CYS A 501 -13.87 -5.94 33.57
N LYS A 502 -14.62 -5.32 34.49
CA LYS A 502 -15.79 -5.92 35.13
C LYS A 502 -16.90 -6.29 34.13
N PRO A 503 -17.40 -5.38 33.27
CA PRO A 503 -18.41 -5.75 32.28
C PRO A 503 -17.90 -6.79 31.28
N LEU A 504 -16.64 -6.71 30.85
CA LEU A 504 -16.06 -7.71 29.94
C LEU A 504 -15.99 -9.11 30.57
N PHE A 505 -15.67 -9.20 31.87
CA PHE A 505 -15.71 -10.46 32.61
C PHE A 505 -17.10 -11.11 32.58
N ILE A 506 -18.16 -10.33 32.81
CA ILE A 506 -19.55 -10.82 32.77
C ILE A 506 -19.86 -11.30 31.35
N ILE A 507 -19.59 -10.47 30.34
CA ILE A 507 -19.91 -10.75 28.94
C ILE A 507 -19.17 -11.97 28.41
N TYR A 508 -17.85 -12.07 28.61
CA TYR A 508 -17.05 -13.16 28.05
C TYR A 508 -17.41 -14.52 28.66
N ASN A 509 -17.57 -14.59 29.98
CA ASN A 509 -18.00 -15.84 30.62
C ASN A 509 -19.42 -16.22 30.18
N LYS A 510 -20.32 -15.24 30.02
CA LYS A 510 -21.66 -15.48 29.49
C LYS A 510 -21.62 -16.04 28.06
N CYS A 511 -20.83 -15.44 27.18
CA CYS A 511 -20.61 -15.91 25.81
C CYS A 511 -20.13 -17.36 25.76
N ILE A 512 -19.19 -17.74 26.63
CA ILE A 512 -18.72 -19.14 26.70
C ILE A 512 -19.83 -20.06 27.21
N SER A 513 -20.51 -19.71 28.30
CA SER A 513 -21.58 -20.54 28.87
C SER A 513 -22.76 -20.76 27.91
N GLU A 514 -23.07 -19.78 27.06
CA GLU A 514 -24.14 -19.86 26.07
C GLU A 514 -23.64 -20.47 24.74
N GLY A 515 -22.33 -20.57 24.53
CA GLY A 515 -21.75 -21.03 23.28
C GLY A 515 -21.95 -20.06 22.11
N VAL A 516 -21.97 -18.75 22.38
CA VAL A 516 -22.32 -17.70 21.40
C VAL A 516 -21.21 -16.67 21.29
N VAL A 517 -20.89 -16.29 20.05
CA VAL A 517 -20.13 -15.08 19.73
C VAL A 517 -21.13 -13.99 19.30
N PRO A 518 -21.11 -12.81 19.92
CA PRO A 518 -21.97 -11.69 19.54
C PRO A 518 -21.73 -11.19 18.11
N THR A 519 -22.79 -10.80 17.42
CA THR A 519 -22.78 -10.39 16.00
C THR A 519 -21.89 -9.18 15.76
N GLN A 520 -21.86 -8.23 16.70
CA GLN A 520 -20.98 -7.05 16.63
C GLN A 520 -19.48 -7.42 16.55
N TRP A 521 -19.09 -8.59 17.05
CA TRP A 521 -17.71 -9.11 17.00
C TRP A 521 -17.43 -10.01 15.80
N LYS A 522 -18.44 -10.30 14.97
CA LYS A 522 -18.33 -11.07 13.72
C LYS A 522 -18.14 -10.21 12.47
N HIS A 523 -18.10 -8.89 12.63
CA HIS A 523 -17.83 -7.96 11.54
C HIS A 523 -16.33 -7.61 11.44
N ALA A 524 -15.80 -7.53 10.23
CA ALA A 524 -14.41 -7.19 9.96
C ALA A 524 -14.27 -6.08 8.90
N TYR A 525 -13.24 -5.24 9.07
CA TYR A 525 -12.77 -4.36 7.98
C TYR A 525 -11.61 -5.03 7.26
N ILE A 526 -11.67 -5.09 5.94
CA ILE A 526 -10.62 -5.67 5.10
C ILE A 526 -9.76 -4.56 4.52
N ILE A 527 -8.46 -4.66 4.76
CA ILE A 527 -7.46 -3.79 4.14
C ILE A 527 -6.72 -4.60 3.07
N PRO A 528 -6.81 -4.22 1.78
CA PRO A 528 -6.04 -4.85 0.72
C PRO A 528 -4.55 -4.59 0.92
N VAL A 529 -3.74 -5.64 0.97
CA VAL A 529 -2.28 -5.55 1.04
C VAL A 529 -1.67 -6.18 -0.20
N HIS A 530 -0.88 -5.41 -0.95
CA HIS A 530 -0.24 -5.90 -2.18
C HIS A 530 0.69 -7.07 -1.88
N LYS A 531 0.58 -8.15 -2.66
CA LYS A 531 1.38 -9.37 -2.53
C LYS A 531 2.53 -9.41 -3.54
N SER A 532 2.23 -9.34 -4.83
CA SER A 532 3.19 -9.54 -5.94
C SER A 532 2.60 -9.07 -7.27
N GLY A 533 3.40 -8.95 -8.34
CA GLY A 533 2.88 -8.57 -9.67
C GLY A 533 2.38 -7.12 -9.76
N SER A 534 1.62 -6.79 -10.82
CA SER A 534 1.11 -5.43 -11.05
C SER A 534 0.21 -4.95 -9.90
N LYS A 535 0.51 -3.76 -9.38
CA LYS A 535 -0.30 -3.07 -8.35
C LYS A 535 -1.67 -2.63 -8.86
N ARG A 536 -1.86 -2.51 -10.19
CA ARG A 536 -3.15 -2.13 -10.78
C ARG A 536 -4.15 -3.29 -10.74
N ASN A 537 -3.69 -4.54 -10.73
CA ASN A 537 -4.56 -5.70 -10.70
C ASN A 537 -5.00 -6.03 -9.26
N VAL A 538 -6.31 -6.06 -9.02
CA VAL A 538 -6.93 -6.40 -7.73
C VAL A 538 -6.56 -7.82 -7.24
N GLU A 539 -6.35 -8.76 -8.16
CA GLU A 539 -6.08 -10.18 -7.84
C GLU A 539 -4.73 -10.40 -7.13
N HIS A 540 -3.85 -9.41 -7.20
CA HIS A 540 -2.52 -9.39 -6.63
C HIS A 540 -2.46 -8.89 -5.18
N TYR A 541 -3.61 -8.77 -4.52
CA TYR A 541 -3.72 -8.31 -3.13
C TYR A 541 -4.24 -9.41 -2.21
N ARG A 542 -3.86 -9.32 -0.94
CA ARG A 542 -4.36 -10.15 0.15
C ARG A 542 -5.39 -9.39 0.99
N PRO A 543 -6.47 -10.05 1.45
CA PRO A 543 -7.42 -9.45 2.37
C PRO A 543 -6.92 -9.57 3.82
N ILE A 544 -6.48 -8.47 4.43
CA ILE A 544 -6.14 -8.45 5.87
C ILE A 544 -7.34 -8.00 6.69
N SER A 545 -7.82 -8.85 7.60
CA SER A 545 -8.94 -8.58 8.48
C SER A 545 -8.54 -7.79 9.72
N ILE A 546 -9.11 -6.60 9.86
CA ILE A 546 -9.11 -5.80 11.09
C ILE A 546 -10.41 -6.10 11.84
N LEU A 547 -10.26 -6.82 12.96
CA LEU A 547 -11.34 -7.13 13.90
C LEU A 547 -11.38 -6.12 15.05
N SER A 548 -12.52 -6.05 15.75
CA SER A 548 -12.65 -5.33 17.03
C SER A 548 -11.55 -5.76 18.01
N VAL A 549 -11.01 -4.80 18.76
CA VAL A 549 -9.97 -5.08 19.77
C VAL A 549 -10.53 -5.97 20.88
N LEU A 550 -11.79 -5.75 21.29
CA LEU A 550 -12.46 -6.56 22.31
C LEU A 550 -12.76 -7.98 21.82
N SER A 551 -13.09 -8.14 20.53
CA SER A 551 -13.21 -9.46 19.91
C SER A 551 -11.86 -10.20 19.93
N LYS A 552 -10.76 -9.54 19.54
CA LYS A 552 -9.41 -10.15 19.59
C LYS A 552 -8.95 -10.48 21.01
N LEU A 553 -9.30 -9.67 21.99
CA LEU A 553 -9.01 -9.95 23.39
C LEU A 553 -9.73 -11.21 23.86
N PHE A 554 -11.01 -11.37 23.48
CA PHE A 554 -11.76 -12.60 23.77
C PHE A 554 -11.13 -13.83 23.11
N GLU A 555 -10.80 -13.73 21.82
CA GLU A 555 -10.08 -14.80 21.10
C GLU A 555 -8.77 -15.18 21.79
N LYS A 556 -8.04 -14.18 22.32
CA LYS A 556 -6.77 -14.39 23.01
C LYS A 556 -6.95 -15.17 24.31
N LEU A 557 -7.99 -14.86 25.08
CA LEU A 557 -8.35 -15.60 26.29
C LEU A 557 -8.72 -17.06 25.96
N VAL A 558 -9.58 -17.27 24.95
CA VAL A 558 -9.95 -18.61 24.48
C VAL A 558 -8.71 -19.39 24.01
N HIS A 559 -7.86 -18.78 23.19
CA HIS A 559 -6.61 -19.37 22.74
C HIS A 559 -5.73 -19.78 23.94
N ASN A 560 -5.54 -18.90 24.92
CA ASN A 560 -4.71 -19.19 26.08
C ASN A 560 -5.26 -20.36 26.92
N GLY A 561 -6.58 -20.52 27.00
CA GLY A 561 -7.23 -21.64 27.69
C GLY A 561 -7.07 -22.98 26.99
N ILE A 562 -7.19 -23.02 25.65
CA ILE A 562 -7.17 -24.30 24.89
C ILE A 562 -5.78 -24.72 24.42
N TYR A 563 -4.88 -23.76 24.12
CA TYR A 563 -3.62 -24.04 23.47
C TYR A 563 -2.70 -24.99 24.25
N PRO A 564 -2.57 -24.92 25.60
CA PRO A 564 -1.71 -25.84 26.35
C PRO A 564 -2.09 -27.31 26.13
N VAL A 565 -3.38 -27.58 26.01
CA VAL A 565 -3.93 -28.91 25.80
C VAL A 565 -3.75 -29.34 24.33
N LEU A 566 -4.15 -28.47 23.40
CA LEU A 566 -4.07 -28.77 21.96
C LEU A 566 -2.63 -28.84 21.43
N HIS A 567 -1.69 -28.15 22.06
CA HIS A 567 -0.28 -28.18 21.65
C HIS A 567 0.29 -29.61 21.59
N ASN A 568 -0.17 -30.49 22.48
CA ASN A 568 0.36 -31.85 22.59
C ASN A 568 -0.22 -32.82 21.54
N ILE A 569 -1.32 -32.45 20.88
CA ILE A 569 -1.93 -33.26 19.80
C ILE A 569 -1.55 -32.74 18.40
N ILE A 570 -0.96 -31.54 18.31
CA ILE A 570 -0.48 -31.00 17.03
C ILE A 570 0.71 -31.83 16.56
N ILE A 571 0.66 -32.28 15.31
CA ILE A 571 1.72 -33.09 14.69
C ILE A 571 3.10 -32.45 14.82
N GLN A 572 4.12 -33.29 15.03
CA GLN A 572 5.49 -32.81 15.28
C GLN A 572 6.13 -32.12 14.06
N GLN A 573 5.67 -32.49 12.86
CA GLN A 573 6.14 -31.98 11.58
C GLN A 573 5.63 -30.57 11.27
N GLN A 574 4.64 -30.05 12.02
CA GLN A 574 4.12 -28.69 11.85
C GLN A 574 4.96 -27.67 12.62
N HIS A 575 5.64 -26.77 11.91
CA HIS A 575 6.49 -25.74 12.50
C HIS A 575 5.89 -24.33 12.45
N GLY A 576 4.89 -24.10 11.59
CA GLY A 576 4.23 -22.80 11.48
C GLY A 576 3.26 -22.61 12.63
N PHE A 577 3.27 -21.42 13.24
CA PHE A 577 2.39 -21.02 14.36
C PHE A 577 2.43 -21.93 15.60
N VAL A 578 3.44 -22.80 15.74
CA VAL A 578 3.65 -23.65 16.92
C VAL A 578 4.74 -23.02 17.80
N LYS A 579 4.48 -22.90 19.10
CA LYS A 579 5.42 -22.32 20.08
C LYS A 579 6.73 -23.12 20.07
N ARG A 580 7.87 -22.41 20.10
CA ARG A 580 9.23 -22.98 20.03
C ARG A 580 9.60 -23.67 18.71
N ARG A 581 8.81 -23.52 17.65
CA ARG A 581 9.18 -23.93 16.28
C ARG A 581 9.28 -22.69 15.38
N SER A 582 10.11 -22.77 14.35
CA SER A 582 10.36 -21.67 13.42
C SER A 582 10.74 -22.20 12.03
N THR A 583 10.87 -21.28 11.08
CA THR A 583 11.43 -21.58 9.75
C THR A 583 12.83 -22.18 9.86
N ASN A 584 13.63 -21.73 10.84
CA ASN A 584 14.99 -22.24 11.05
C ASN A 584 14.97 -23.68 11.55
N THR A 585 14.11 -24.03 12.51
CA THR A 585 14.03 -25.41 12.99
C THR A 585 13.52 -26.36 11.91
N ASN A 586 12.60 -25.90 11.04
CA ASN A 586 12.12 -26.67 9.89
C ASN A 586 13.26 -26.91 8.88
N LEU A 587 14.01 -25.85 8.54
CA LEU A 587 15.13 -25.94 7.62
C LEU A 587 16.25 -26.85 8.15
N LEU A 588 16.61 -26.71 9.43
CA LEU A 588 17.66 -27.53 10.06
C LEU A 588 17.36 -29.02 10.00
N LEU A 589 16.12 -29.44 10.30
CA LEU A 589 15.72 -30.84 10.22
C LEU A 589 15.83 -31.39 8.79
N PHE A 590 15.40 -30.60 7.80
CA PHE A 590 15.49 -31.00 6.40
C PHE A 590 16.94 -31.05 5.92
N SER A 591 17.74 -30.02 6.22
CA SER A 591 19.15 -29.94 5.83
C SER A 591 19.99 -31.05 6.45
N SER A 592 19.79 -31.37 7.73
CA SER A 592 20.49 -32.50 8.38
C SER A 592 20.20 -33.81 7.64
N PHE A 593 18.91 -34.12 7.41
CA PHE A 593 18.51 -35.32 6.68
C PHE A 593 19.11 -35.38 5.27
N LEU A 594 19.14 -34.22 4.59
CA LEU A 594 19.68 -34.10 3.25
C LEU A 594 21.18 -34.32 3.21
N PHE A 595 21.94 -33.74 4.14
CA PHE A 595 23.38 -33.93 4.22
C PHE A 595 23.75 -35.38 4.52
N ASP A 596 23.08 -36.01 5.48
CA ASP A 596 23.30 -37.43 5.80
C ASP A 596 23.09 -38.30 4.55
N SER A 597 21.97 -38.12 3.84
CA SER A 597 21.65 -38.89 2.63
C SER A 597 22.65 -38.64 1.50
N VAL A 598 23.06 -37.39 1.31
CA VAL A 598 23.98 -36.97 0.25
C VAL A 598 25.39 -37.48 0.50
N ASP A 599 25.83 -37.53 1.75
CA ASP A 599 27.14 -38.08 2.14
C ASP A 599 27.19 -39.60 1.96
N ASP A 600 26.06 -40.29 2.20
CA ASP A 600 25.86 -41.69 1.83
C ASP A 600 25.67 -41.92 0.31
N ARG A 601 25.79 -40.86 -0.50
CA ARG A 601 25.59 -40.87 -1.96
C ARG A 601 24.21 -41.36 -2.41
N VAL A 602 23.22 -41.24 -1.55
CA VAL A 602 21.81 -41.56 -1.85
C VAL A 602 21.13 -40.33 -2.45
N GLN A 603 20.36 -40.53 -3.51
CA GLN A 603 19.52 -39.46 -4.08
C GLN A 603 18.36 -39.16 -3.13
N VAL A 604 17.99 -37.90 -2.97
CA VAL A 604 16.78 -37.49 -2.25
C VAL A 604 15.90 -36.70 -3.20
N ASP A 605 14.67 -37.16 -3.37
CA ASP A 605 13.65 -36.42 -4.11
C ASP A 605 12.76 -35.68 -3.11
N ALA A 606 12.58 -34.38 -3.34
CA ALA A 606 11.75 -33.50 -2.52
C ALA A 606 10.71 -32.78 -3.39
N VAL A 607 9.45 -32.86 -2.97
CA VAL A 607 8.30 -32.21 -3.58
C VAL A 607 7.83 -31.08 -2.67
N TYR A 608 7.77 -29.87 -3.23
CA TYR A 608 7.26 -28.67 -2.60
C TYR A 608 5.87 -28.38 -3.16
N THR A 609 4.91 -28.15 -2.26
CA THR A 609 3.51 -27.89 -2.64
C THR A 609 3.03 -26.55 -2.08
N ASP A 610 2.17 -25.86 -2.80
CA ASP A 610 1.52 -24.61 -2.38
C ASP A 610 0.00 -24.84 -2.40
N PHE A 611 -0.71 -24.48 -1.32
CA PHE A 611 -2.19 -24.57 -1.31
C PHE A 611 -2.81 -23.29 -1.90
N CYS A 612 -3.89 -23.46 -2.66
CA CYS A 612 -4.66 -22.35 -3.21
C CYS A 612 -5.40 -21.60 -2.11
N LYS A 613 -4.87 -20.45 -1.68
CA LYS A 613 -5.53 -19.51 -0.76
C LYS A 613 -6.04 -20.22 0.52
N ALA A 614 -5.16 -21.03 1.12
CA ALA A 614 -5.49 -22.03 2.14
C ALA A 614 -6.40 -21.50 3.27
N PHE A 615 -6.07 -20.34 3.82
CA PHE A 615 -6.83 -19.73 4.93
C PHE A 615 -8.24 -19.30 4.53
N ASP A 616 -8.47 -18.94 3.27
CA ASP A 616 -9.78 -18.48 2.77
C ASP A 616 -10.67 -19.67 2.38
N LYS A 617 -10.07 -20.84 2.08
CA LYS A 617 -10.75 -22.03 1.57
C LYS A 617 -11.20 -23.04 2.64
N VAL A 618 -10.82 -22.84 3.91
CA VAL A 618 -11.18 -23.77 5.00
C VAL A 618 -12.69 -23.96 5.10
N ASP A 619 -13.18 -25.16 4.81
CA ASP A 619 -14.59 -25.49 4.95
C ASP A 619 -15.00 -25.53 6.42
N HIS A 620 -16.05 -24.78 6.78
CA HIS A 620 -16.47 -24.61 8.18
C HIS A 620 -17.04 -25.88 8.80
N GLU A 621 -17.76 -26.71 8.03
CA GLU A 621 -18.35 -27.94 8.54
C GLU A 621 -17.27 -28.97 8.84
N ILE A 622 -16.34 -29.15 7.88
CA ILE A 622 -15.17 -30.01 8.06
C ILE A 622 -14.33 -29.51 9.25
N LEU A 623 -14.13 -28.20 9.37
CA LEU A 623 -13.38 -27.61 10.48
C LEU A 623 -14.04 -27.93 11.82
N LEU A 624 -15.35 -27.77 11.97
CA LEU A 624 -16.04 -28.08 13.23
C LEU A 624 -15.96 -29.56 13.58
N ASN A 625 -16.09 -30.44 12.59
CA ASN A 625 -15.93 -31.87 12.78
C ASN A 625 -14.50 -32.20 13.23
N LYS A 626 -13.47 -31.53 12.70
CA LYS A 626 -12.08 -31.70 13.13
C LYS A 626 -11.80 -31.10 14.51
N ILE A 627 -12.35 -29.93 14.83
CA ILE A 627 -12.25 -29.32 16.18
C ILE A 627 -12.85 -30.27 17.22
N SER A 628 -14.03 -30.83 16.91
CA SER A 628 -14.62 -31.90 17.70
C SER A 628 -13.68 -33.10 17.74
N PHE A 629 -13.24 -33.65 16.63
CA PHE A 629 -12.35 -34.81 16.65
C PHE A 629 -11.08 -34.65 17.52
N ASN A 630 -10.54 -33.43 17.61
CA ASN A 630 -9.37 -33.05 18.44
C ASN A 630 -9.68 -32.73 19.92
N GLY A 631 -10.91 -32.96 20.41
CA GLY A 631 -11.24 -32.93 21.84
C GLY A 631 -12.02 -31.71 22.36
N ILE A 632 -12.36 -30.72 21.52
CA ILE A 632 -13.20 -29.59 21.96
C ILE A 632 -14.71 -29.96 21.90
N ARG A 633 -15.44 -29.78 23.00
CA ARG A 633 -16.82 -30.26 23.20
C ARG A 633 -17.72 -29.18 23.78
N GLY A 634 -18.98 -29.55 24.04
CA GLY A 634 -19.91 -28.76 24.84
C GLY A 634 -20.20 -27.37 24.29
N ASN A 635 -20.34 -26.41 25.20
CA ASN A 635 -20.61 -25.02 24.84
C ASN A 635 -19.40 -24.37 24.16
N LEU A 636 -18.18 -24.80 24.47
CA LEU A 636 -17.00 -24.31 23.75
C LEU A 636 -17.03 -24.68 22.26
N LEU A 637 -17.47 -25.89 21.91
CA LEU A 637 -17.63 -26.29 20.51
C LEU A 637 -18.74 -25.48 19.81
N ARG A 638 -19.86 -25.22 20.50
CA ARG A 638 -20.92 -24.32 20.01
C ARG A 638 -20.39 -22.89 19.82
N TRP A 639 -19.53 -22.43 20.71
CA TRP A 639 -18.87 -21.14 20.61
C TRP A 639 -18.00 -21.05 19.35
N PHE A 640 -17.24 -22.10 19.03
CA PHE A 640 -16.48 -22.15 17.76
C PHE A 640 -17.38 -22.16 16.53
N ALA A 641 -18.50 -22.90 16.56
CA ALA A 641 -19.50 -22.86 15.50
C ALA A 641 -20.05 -21.44 15.32
N SER A 642 -20.40 -20.76 16.42
CA SER A 642 -20.83 -19.36 16.39
C SER A 642 -19.71 -18.43 15.91
N TYR A 643 -18.45 -18.67 16.28
CA TYR A 643 -17.31 -17.83 15.92
C TYR A 643 -17.07 -17.76 14.42
N ILE A 644 -17.19 -18.88 13.70
CA ILE A 644 -16.91 -18.97 12.25
C ILE A 644 -18.13 -18.69 11.37
N THR A 645 -19.35 -18.89 11.87
CA THR A 645 -20.60 -18.69 11.11
C THR A 645 -21.12 -17.26 11.15
N ASN A 646 -21.92 -16.87 10.15
CA ASN A 646 -22.59 -15.55 10.05
C ASN A 646 -21.61 -14.37 10.19
N ARG A 647 -20.39 -14.55 9.70
CA ARG A 647 -19.37 -13.51 9.67
C ARG A 647 -19.54 -12.63 8.44
N SER A 648 -19.29 -11.35 8.62
CA SER A 648 -19.38 -10.37 7.54
C SER A 648 -18.17 -9.47 7.48
N GLN A 649 -17.89 -8.94 6.30
CA GLN A 649 -16.74 -8.09 6.05
C GLN A 649 -17.04 -6.95 5.09
N ARG A 650 -16.25 -5.87 5.17
CA ARG A 650 -16.27 -4.76 4.22
C ARG A 650 -14.84 -4.31 3.93
N VAL A 651 -14.51 -4.09 2.66
CA VAL A 651 -13.22 -3.49 2.26
C VAL A 651 -13.22 -2.01 2.59
N VAL A 652 -12.12 -1.52 3.17
CA VAL A 652 -11.96 -0.10 3.53
C VAL A 652 -10.69 0.48 2.90
N ILE A 653 -10.84 1.49 2.04
CA ILE A 653 -9.74 2.17 1.36
C ILE A 653 -9.88 3.67 1.56
N ASN A 654 -8.89 4.31 2.21
CA ASN A 654 -8.86 5.76 2.43
C ASN A 654 -10.17 6.34 3.01
N GLY A 655 -10.89 5.56 3.82
CA GLY A 655 -12.17 5.96 4.43
C GLY A 655 -13.43 5.61 3.62
N HIS A 656 -13.29 5.19 2.37
CA HIS A 656 -14.37 4.60 1.58
C HIS A 656 -14.58 3.14 2.00
N LYS A 657 -15.82 2.66 1.91
CA LYS A 657 -16.22 1.32 2.33
C LYS A 657 -16.98 0.63 1.19
N SER A 658 -16.73 -0.66 0.98
CA SER A 658 -17.53 -1.50 0.10
C SER A 658 -18.90 -1.83 0.70
N ASN A 659 -19.74 -2.48 -0.11
CA ASN A 659 -20.89 -3.22 0.37
C ASN A 659 -20.49 -4.33 1.36
N ILE A 660 -21.40 -4.74 2.25
CA ILE A 660 -21.17 -5.88 3.14
C ILE A 660 -21.10 -7.14 2.31
N ALA A 661 -20.10 -7.95 2.61
CA ALA A 661 -19.96 -9.29 2.12
C ALA A 661 -20.06 -10.31 3.24
N GLN A 662 -20.61 -11.48 2.94
CA GLN A 662 -20.61 -12.62 3.86
C GLN A 662 -19.32 -13.44 3.69
N VAL A 663 -18.82 -14.00 4.78
CA VAL A 663 -17.68 -14.91 4.80
C VAL A 663 -18.21 -16.33 4.93
N THR A 664 -18.24 -17.05 3.83
CA THR A 664 -18.87 -18.38 3.72
C THR A 664 -17.91 -19.54 3.94
N SER A 665 -16.60 -19.27 3.90
CA SER A 665 -15.54 -20.22 4.23
C SER A 665 -14.31 -19.50 4.77
N GLY A 666 -13.33 -20.27 5.23
CA GLY A 666 -12.05 -19.78 5.68
C GLY A 666 -12.03 -19.39 7.15
N VAL A 667 -10.84 -19.02 7.62
CA VAL A 667 -10.61 -18.45 8.95
C VAL A 667 -10.05 -17.03 8.78
N PRO A 668 -10.45 -16.04 9.61
CA PRO A 668 -10.11 -14.65 9.32
C PRO A 668 -8.59 -14.38 9.34
N GLN A 669 -8.04 -13.84 8.25
CA GLN A 669 -6.62 -13.49 8.15
C GLN A 669 -6.30 -12.27 9.01
N GLY A 670 -5.76 -12.49 10.21
CA GLY A 670 -5.47 -11.44 11.21
C GLY A 670 -6.20 -11.61 12.54
N SER A 671 -6.98 -12.69 12.70
CA SER A 671 -7.46 -13.17 13.99
C SER A 671 -6.34 -13.86 14.80
N ILE A 672 -6.59 -14.07 16.09
CA ILE A 672 -5.69 -14.81 16.98
C ILE A 672 -5.94 -16.31 16.85
N LEU A 673 -7.20 -16.72 16.71
CA LEU A 673 -7.57 -18.14 16.60
C LEU A 673 -7.36 -18.73 15.21
N GLY A 674 -7.40 -17.91 14.14
CA GLY A 674 -7.32 -18.38 12.76
C GLY A 674 -6.13 -19.31 12.48
N PRO A 675 -4.89 -18.95 12.85
CA PRO A 675 -3.73 -19.83 12.68
C PRO A 675 -3.87 -21.18 13.40
N LEU A 676 -4.36 -21.19 14.64
CA LEU A 676 -4.56 -22.41 15.40
C LEU A 676 -5.64 -23.29 14.76
N LEU A 677 -6.76 -22.69 14.34
CA LEU A 677 -7.84 -23.40 13.65
C LEU A 677 -7.36 -24.01 12.33
N PHE A 678 -6.51 -23.32 11.58
CA PHE A 678 -5.90 -23.87 10.37
C PHE A 678 -4.98 -25.06 10.66
N ILE A 679 -4.15 -24.98 11.71
CA ILE A 679 -3.30 -26.11 12.12
C ILE A 679 -4.17 -27.33 12.49
N LEU A 680 -5.23 -27.13 13.26
CA LEU A 680 -6.15 -28.22 13.61
C LEU A 680 -6.83 -28.81 12.38
N TYR A 681 -7.15 -27.97 11.38
CA TYR A 681 -7.74 -28.40 10.13
C TYR A 681 -6.86 -29.35 9.33
N ILE A 682 -5.55 -29.10 9.30
CA ILE A 682 -4.59 -29.89 8.53
C ILE A 682 -3.90 -30.99 9.36
N ASN A 683 -4.22 -31.11 10.65
CA ASN A 683 -3.47 -31.95 11.59
C ASN A 683 -3.43 -33.44 11.21
N ASP A 684 -4.51 -33.95 10.62
CA ASP A 684 -4.65 -35.33 10.13
C ASP A 684 -3.98 -35.60 8.78
N ILE A 685 -3.33 -34.59 8.15
CA ILE A 685 -2.58 -34.77 6.90
C ILE A 685 -1.47 -35.82 7.03
N THR A 686 -0.98 -36.07 8.24
CA THR A 686 0.02 -37.12 8.52
C THR A 686 -0.43 -38.50 8.05
N GLN A 687 -1.74 -38.75 7.92
CA GLN A 687 -2.28 -40.03 7.43
C GLN A 687 -1.97 -40.26 5.93
N CYS A 688 -1.62 -39.21 5.18
CA CYS A 688 -1.22 -39.31 3.78
C CYS A 688 0.16 -39.95 3.62
N PHE A 689 1.08 -39.66 4.54
CA PHE A 689 2.50 -39.95 4.40
C PHE A 689 2.87 -41.21 5.17
N ARG A 690 3.00 -42.33 4.45
CA ARG A 690 3.36 -43.65 5.03
C ARG A 690 4.76 -44.06 4.64
N ASN A 691 5.22 -43.61 3.48
CA ASN A 691 6.51 -43.98 2.91
C ASN A 691 7.47 -42.79 2.88
N THR A 692 7.00 -41.57 3.14
CA THR A 692 7.78 -40.35 2.94
C THR A 692 7.91 -39.58 4.24
N LYS A 693 8.99 -38.80 4.36
CA LYS A 693 9.10 -37.77 5.39
C LYS A 693 8.44 -36.51 4.87
N PHE A 694 7.91 -35.70 5.77
CA PHE A 694 7.32 -34.43 5.41
C PHE A 694 7.56 -33.40 6.52
N LEU A 695 7.53 -32.13 6.14
CA LEU A 695 7.59 -31.01 7.06
C LEU A 695 6.60 -29.94 6.60
N LEU A 696 5.99 -29.27 7.57
CA LEU A 696 5.00 -28.23 7.36
C LEU A 696 5.46 -26.92 8.01
N TYR A 697 5.17 -25.81 7.35
CA TYR A 697 5.17 -24.50 7.96
C TYR A 697 3.86 -23.79 7.61
N ALA A 698 2.88 -23.90 8.50
CA ALA A 698 1.50 -23.55 8.21
C ALA A 698 0.97 -24.38 7.04
N ASP A 699 0.63 -23.74 5.92
CA ASP A 699 0.19 -24.36 4.68
C ASP A 699 1.35 -24.85 3.80
N ASP A 700 2.56 -24.31 3.94
CA ASP A 700 3.71 -24.76 3.14
C ASP A 700 4.10 -26.19 3.52
N LEU A 701 3.91 -27.12 2.59
CA LEU A 701 4.22 -28.54 2.75
C LEU A 701 5.39 -28.92 1.85
N LYS A 702 6.36 -29.63 2.43
CA LYS A 702 7.39 -30.36 1.71
C LYS A 702 7.34 -31.84 2.05
N VAL A 703 7.43 -32.68 1.04
CA VAL A 703 7.45 -34.15 1.12
C VAL A 703 8.76 -34.63 0.52
N TYR A 704 9.48 -35.53 1.18
CA TYR A 704 10.79 -35.95 0.73
C TYR A 704 11.11 -37.40 1.12
N ARG A 705 11.90 -38.07 0.28
CA ARG A 705 12.28 -39.49 0.47
C ARG A 705 13.67 -39.77 -0.15
N PRO A 706 14.48 -40.65 0.45
CA PRO A 706 15.66 -41.20 -0.22
C PRO A 706 15.25 -42.16 -1.34
N ILE A 707 15.93 -42.09 -2.48
CA ILE A 707 15.68 -42.85 -3.70
C ILE A 707 16.93 -43.66 -4.03
N GLN A 708 16.83 -44.97 -3.90
CA GLN A 708 17.89 -45.91 -4.24
C GLN A 708 17.50 -46.79 -5.43
N GLN A 709 16.20 -46.99 -5.65
CA GLN A 709 15.64 -47.78 -6.74
C GLN A 709 14.33 -47.17 -7.26
N ALA A 710 13.91 -47.55 -8.47
CA ALA A 710 12.69 -47.04 -9.08
C ALA A 710 11.42 -47.26 -8.22
N ASN A 711 11.40 -48.32 -7.40
CA ASN A 711 10.31 -48.57 -6.47
C ASN A 711 10.16 -47.47 -5.41
N ASP A 712 11.25 -46.81 -4.99
CA ASP A 712 11.16 -45.69 -4.04
C ASP A 712 10.42 -44.49 -4.62
N CYS A 713 10.56 -44.27 -5.93
CA CYS A 713 9.79 -43.25 -6.64
C CYS A 713 8.30 -43.59 -6.65
N LEU A 714 7.93 -44.86 -6.85
CA LEU A 714 6.53 -45.30 -6.79
C LEU A 714 5.94 -45.10 -5.39
N LEU A 715 6.71 -45.38 -4.34
CA LEU A 715 6.27 -45.15 -2.96
C LEU A 715 6.04 -43.66 -2.65
N LEU A 716 6.91 -42.78 -3.15
CA LEU A 716 6.69 -41.32 -3.06
C LEU A 716 5.44 -40.92 -3.86
N GLN A 717 5.25 -41.43 -5.08
CA GLN A 717 4.05 -41.18 -5.88
C GLN A 717 2.75 -41.62 -5.16
N GLN A 718 2.74 -42.79 -4.52
CA GLN A 718 1.59 -43.27 -3.76
C GLN A 718 1.21 -42.33 -2.60
N ASP A 719 2.19 -41.74 -1.93
CA ASP A 719 1.96 -40.75 -0.87
C ASP A 719 1.38 -39.44 -1.46
N LEU A 720 1.85 -39.02 -2.64
CA LEU A 720 1.29 -37.87 -3.37
C LEU A 720 -0.14 -38.12 -3.86
N ASP A 721 -0.47 -39.34 -4.30
CA ASP A 721 -1.83 -39.70 -4.70
C ASP A 721 -2.81 -39.65 -3.51
N ARG A 722 -2.33 -40.07 -2.32
CA ARG A 722 -3.10 -39.92 -1.07
C ARG A 722 -3.24 -38.46 -0.66
N LEU A 723 -2.20 -37.65 -0.84
CA LEU A 723 -2.27 -36.19 -0.63
C LEU A 723 -3.32 -35.56 -1.56
N SER A 724 -3.32 -35.91 -2.85
CA SER A 724 -4.33 -35.46 -3.82
C SER A 724 -5.75 -35.82 -3.38
N SER A 725 -5.96 -37.07 -2.94
CA SER A 725 -7.25 -37.54 -2.41
C SER A 725 -7.65 -36.80 -1.13
N TYR A 726 -6.70 -36.52 -0.25
CA TYR A 726 -6.91 -35.74 0.97
C TYR A 726 -7.32 -34.31 0.66
N CYS A 727 -6.65 -33.66 -0.30
CA CYS A 727 -6.97 -32.30 -0.74
C CYS A 727 -8.42 -32.21 -1.24
N GLN A 728 -8.87 -33.21 -2.02
CA GLN A 728 -10.25 -33.27 -2.50
C GLN A 728 -11.26 -33.46 -1.36
N LYS A 729 -11.01 -34.40 -0.44
CA LYS A 729 -11.90 -34.64 0.73
C LYS A 729 -12.01 -33.43 1.65
N ASN A 730 -10.91 -32.69 1.79
CA ASN A 730 -10.82 -31.51 2.66
C ASN A 730 -11.04 -30.19 1.91
N LYS A 731 -11.50 -30.21 0.65
CA LYS A 731 -11.71 -28.98 -0.16
C LYS A 731 -10.54 -27.99 -0.12
N LEU A 732 -9.31 -28.50 -0.02
CA LEU A 732 -8.09 -27.72 0.15
C LEU A 732 -7.14 -28.01 -1.02
N HIS A 733 -7.39 -27.37 -2.15
CA HIS A 733 -6.72 -27.65 -3.42
C HIS A 733 -5.28 -27.10 -3.49
N LEU A 734 -4.44 -27.77 -4.26
CA LEU A 734 -3.06 -27.35 -4.54
C LEU A 734 -2.99 -26.38 -5.73
N SER A 735 -2.08 -25.41 -5.64
CA SER A 735 -1.69 -24.52 -6.72
C SER A 735 -0.62 -25.19 -7.58
N LEU A 736 -1.06 -26.05 -8.50
CA LEU A 736 -0.16 -26.84 -9.37
C LEU A 736 0.96 -26.01 -10.04
N PRO A 737 0.72 -24.79 -10.55
CA PRO A 737 1.78 -23.98 -11.17
C PRO A 737 2.91 -23.54 -10.22
N LYS A 738 2.70 -23.63 -8.91
CA LYS A 738 3.69 -23.27 -7.89
C LYS A 738 4.30 -24.48 -7.19
N CYS A 739 3.69 -25.66 -7.36
CA CYS A 739 4.29 -26.90 -6.91
C CYS A 739 5.55 -27.18 -7.73
N ASN A 740 6.61 -27.62 -7.08
CA ASN A 740 7.89 -27.92 -7.72
C ASN A 740 8.51 -29.17 -7.09
N PHE A 741 9.37 -29.85 -7.83
CA PHE A 741 10.17 -30.93 -7.29
C PHE A 741 11.66 -30.65 -7.51
N ILE A 742 12.50 -31.13 -6.60
CA ILE A 742 13.96 -30.99 -6.65
C ILE A 742 14.56 -32.34 -6.30
N ASN A 743 15.58 -32.76 -7.06
CA ASN A 743 16.41 -33.91 -6.73
C ASN A 743 17.75 -33.42 -6.15
N PHE A 744 18.20 -34.08 -5.07
CA PHE A 744 19.45 -33.78 -4.41
C PHE A 744 20.32 -35.03 -4.42
N THR A 745 21.47 -34.98 -5.09
CA THR A 745 22.35 -36.15 -5.20
C THR A 745 23.78 -35.75 -5.56
N LYS A 746 24.76 -36.46 -5.01
CA LYS A 746 26.16 -36.48 -5.50
C LYS A 746 26.41 -37.63 -6.47
N ASN A 747 25.42 -38.51 -6.70
CA ASN A 747 25.54 -39.66 -7.59
C ASN A 747 25.56 -39.21 -9.06
N LYS A 748 26.45 -39.81 -9.85
CA LYS A 748 26.55 -39.54 -11.30
C LYS A 748 25.35 -40.12 -12.07
N ILE A 749 24.79 -41.22 -11.58
CA ILE A 749 23.62 -41.86 -12.15
C ILE A 749 22.40 -41.46 -11.32
N VAL A 750 21.50 -40.70 -11.92
CA VAL A 750 20.28 -40.18 -11.29
C VAL A 750 19.10 -41.04 -11.74
N ILE A 751 18.31 -41.51 -10.79
CA ILE A 751 17.04 -42.18 -11.08
C ILE A 751 16.04 -41.11 -11.47
N LYS A 752 15.66 -41.07 -12.75
CA LYS A 752 14.69 -40.11 -13.27
C LYS A 752 13.28 -40.67 -13.12
N TYR A 753 12.40 -39.89 -12.51
CA TYR A 753 10.98 -40.19 -12.40
C TYR A 753 10.17 -38.91 -12.54
N ILE A 754 8.98 -39.01 -13.14
CA ILE A 754 8.06 -37.88 -13.27
C ILE A 754 6.92 -38.09 -12.27
N TYR A 755 6.90 -37.26 -11.25
CA TYR A 755 5.82 -37.26 -10.27
C TYR A 755 4.59 -36.54 -10.81
N THR A 756 3.40 -37.05 -10.49
CA THR A 756 2.13 -36.44 -10.89
C THR A 756 1.29 -36.06 -9.67
N LEU A 757 0.61 -34.93 -9.75
CA LEU A 757 -0.39 -34.50 -8.76
C LEU A 757 -1.73 -34.38 -9.47
N ARG A 758 -2.69 -35.22 -9.11
CA ARG A 758 -4.03 -35.20 -9.69
C ARG A 758 -4.93 -34.35 -8.79
N CYS A 759 -5.24 -33.14 -9.21
CA CYS A 759 -6.35 -32.38 -8.62
C CYS A 759 -7.41 -32.16 -9.71
N PRO A 760 -8.72 -32.31 -9.40
CA PRO A 760 -9.75 -31.75 -10.25
C PRO A 760 -9.46 -30.26 -10.43
N SER A 761 -9.66 -29.73 -11.64
CA SER A 761 -9.56 -28.30 -11.91
C SER A 761 -10.43 -27.52 -10.92
N ALA A 762 -9.79 -26.60 -10.20
CA ALA A 762 -10.40 -25.74 -9.18
C ALA A 762 -11.41 -24.74 -9.74
#